data_AF-A0A1H1QJ83-F1
#
_entry.id   AF-A0A1H1QJ83-F1
#
_cell.length_a   1.000
_cell.length_b   1.000
_cell.length_c   1.000
_cell.angle_alpha   90.00
_cell.angle_beta   90.00
_cell.angle_gamma   90.00
#
_symmetry.space_group_name_H-M   'P 1'
#
loop_
_entity.id
_entity.type
_entity.pdbx_description
1 polymer ?
#
loop_
_entity_poly.entity_id
_entity_poly.type
_entity_poly.pdbx_seq_one_letter_code
_entity_poly.pdbx_strand_id
1 'polypeptide(L)'
;MIKKITFLIVFLFSVQISNAQFLWLEDETNTRKIEFTAEEDVPTNLTGNFPNPHTSGINTHTIVSKYNRPEGTNDFLSFNLFNYVTDLTDYTVTLKAYIDIPTDELTTNNSKLRVFFQSSDAGGRVYEQLKFTVGQEWETFTFHFQDVAIPQNVLDVGGYDLMIIGLANGSIEEPAMSYYFDEIYGSTDQTATTVNHPAAWLAGSWGGTFPVFGGERLDEEIATGHDPIGGVNELVTELPALGHVITNLSYFAHSHYFTIRDNTNVDVATEIHESLIPSAENQEIMFEVLQTLKNSGKKIILYISTNYLDRASDETQAAWVNYYTTKFDGNEYLAYKNLVQGFIPAVAEYADGYWFDTTTSLRDDGYLEDFVQMFKDADPGAAMSVSEFGHLHYIEGEPVVVDSDGVDDEDDRDYNVSNFRGNNSYSDFTRGHVSALGGGAPPNSWGYEEFTIPAMVGNPWSVYEKKQVLKHAWFPIRDKWHVSSANLIFGIEDAYRFSKILIDAKAGVTFANTISNNNNNGVDAGHIKDDEMVIMKTINDRLLSNPVPDYEPYVRPEGAYLVGEIDKTLSSTDDYINSKSNLPQINLYPNPVVDALTITKTATGISNIIVVSVTGTKVLEKLWDDGALITQLDLSTLKSGMYFVKLTNSNNQSLTRKIIITK
;
A
#
# COMPACT_ATOMS: atom_id res chain seq x y z
N MET A 1 -49.86 29.52 65.37
CA MET A 1 -50.42 28.32 64.70
C MET A 1 -49.75 28.22 63.33
N ILE A 2 -49.24 27.03 62.99
CA ILE A 2 -48.56 26.63 61.73
C ILE A 2 -47.09 27.07 61.56
N LYS A 3 -46.18 26.13 61.88
CA LYS A 3 -44.79 26.10 61.43
C LYS A 3 -44.76 25.70 59.95
N LYS A 4 -44.12 26.50 59.08
CA LYS A 4 -43.78 26.09 57.71
C LYS A 4 -42.39 25.47 57.73
N ILE A 5 -42.32 24.17 57.43
CA ILE A 5 -41.09 23.45 57.09
C ILE A 5 -40.90 23.64 55.58
N THR A 6 -39.77 24.25 55.20
CA THR A 6 -39.35 24.34 53.80
C THR A 6 -38.63 23.04 53.45
N PHE A 7 -39.22 22.24 52.55
CA PHE A 7 -38.60 21.05 51.98
C PHE A 7 -37.66 21.48 50.86
N LEU A 8 -36.36 21.27 51.02
CA LEU A 8 -35.36 21.44 49.97
C LEU A 8 -35.34 20.15 49.14
N ILE A 9 -35.93 20.19 47.94
CA ILE A 9 -35.83 19.09 46.97
C ILE A 9 -34.45 19.20 46.31
N VAL A 10 -33.55 18.28 46.66
CA VAL A 10 -32.29 18.07 45.93
C VAL A 10 -32.63 17.22 44.71
N PHE A 11 -32.57 17.82 43.53
CA PHE A 11 -32.55 17.08 42.26
C PHE A 11 -31.21 16.34 42.17
N LEU A 12 -31.24 15.03 42.43
CA LEU A 12 -30.17 14.12 42.01
C LEU A 12 -30.28 13.98 40.49
N PHE A 13 -29.44 14.70 39.75
CA PHE A 13 -29.19 14.37 38.35
C PHE A 13 -28.48 13.02 38.32
N SER A 14 -29.15 12.00 37.80
CA SER A 14 -28.53 10.76 37.36
C SER A 14 -27.54 11.13 36.26
N VAL A 15 -26.25 11.19 36.59
CA VAL A 15 -25.20 11.20 35.57
C VAL A 15 -25.26 9.81 34.93
N GLN A 16 -25.87 9.69 33.75
CA GLN A 16 -25.68 8.49 32.94
C GLN A 16 -24.19 8.44 32.64
N ILE A 17 -23.52 7.39 33.13
CA ILE A 17 -22.15 7.08 32.73
C ILE A 17 -22.26 6.69 31.26
N SER A 18 -21.94 7.62 30.35
CA SER A 18 -21.79 7.28 28.94
C SER A 18 -20.59 6.36 28.84
N ASN A 19 -20.77 5.15 28.30
CA ASN A 19 -19.63 4.32 27.90
C ASN A 19 -18.76 5.10 26.91
N ALA A 20 -17.46 4.86 26.95
CA ALA A 20 -16.54 5.44 25.99
C ALA A 20 -16.98 5.05 24.56
N GLN A 21 -16.86 5.99 23.62
CA GLN A 21 -17.05 5.74 22.20
C GLN A 21 -15.71 5.94 21.51
N PHE A 22 -15.32 4.97 20.69
CA PHE A 22 -14.08 4.97 19.94
C PHE A 22 -14.39 5.04 18.47
N LEU A 23 -13.77 5.98 17.76
CA LEU A 23 -13.88 6.08 16.31
C LEU A 23 -13.21 4.87 15.67
N TRP A 24 -13.98 4.11 14.90
CA TRP A 24 -13.55 2.90 14.20
C TRP A 24 -13.27 3.17 12.72
N LEU A 25 -14.13 3.93 12.05
CA LEU A 25 -13.98 4.24 10.62
C LEU A 25 -14.49 5.64 10.32
N GLU A 26 -13.66 6.44 9.65
CA GLU A 26 -14.01 7.76 9.09
C GLU A 26 -12.98 8.18 8.05
N ASP A 27 -13.43 8.84 6.97
CA ASP A 27 -12.60 9.06 5.78
C ASP A 27 -11.81 10.37 5.81
N GLU A 28 -12.35 11.44 6.38
CA GLU A 28 -11.73 12.78 6.36
C GLU A 28 -10.39 12.83 7.14
N THR A 29 -10.28 12.11 8.26
CA THR A 29 -9.01 11.92 8.99
C THR A 29 -8.33 10.58 8.66
N ASN A 30 -8.87 9.83 7.71
CA ASN A 30 -8.38 8.51 7.30
C ASN A 30 -8.31 7.51 8.48
N THR A 31 -9.27 7.52 9.40
CA THR A 31 -9.31 6.54 10.50
C THR A 31 -9.87 5.19 10.01
N ARG A 32 -9.15 4.06 10.23
CA ARG A 32 -9.54 2.71 9.78
C ARG A 32 -9.26 1.59 10.82
N LYS A 33 -9.72 1.74 12.06
CA LYS A 33 -9.49 0.74 13.14
C LYS A 33 -10.29 -0.56 13.02
N ILE A 34 -11.12 -0.71 12.00
CA ILE A 34 -11.77 -1.98 11.65
C ILE A 34 -11.45 -2.28 10.19
N GLU A 35 -11.20 -3.55 9.87
CA GLU A 35 -10.75 -3.95 8.54
C GLU A 35 -11.79 -4.81 7.86
N PHE A 36 -12.03 -4.61 6.57
CA PHE A 36 -13.02 -5.36 5.82
C PHE A 36 -12.63 -6.85 5.71
N THR A 37 -13.57 -7.77 5.92
CA THR A 37 -13.27 -9.23 5.95
C THR A 37 -13.27 -9.87 4.58
N ALA A 38 -13.94 -9.29 3.58
CA ALA A 38 -13.83 -9.85 2.25
C ALA A 38 -12.37 -9.66 1.84
N GLU A 39 -11.70 -10.78 1.57
CA GLU A 39 -10.44 -10.83 0.85
C GLU A 39 -10.48 -9.73 -0.25
N GLU A 40 -9.75 -8.62 -0.09
CA GLU A 40 -9.50 -7.58 -1.13
C GLU A 40 -8.80 -8.16 -2.39
N ASP A 41 -9.32 -9.25 -2.93
CA ASP A 41 -9.02 -9.82 -4.25
C ASP A 41 -10.28 -9.92 -5.14
N VAL A 42 -11.44 -9.50 -4.62
CA VAL A 42 -12.71 -9.40 -5.37
C VAL A 42 -13.19 -7.95 -5.32
N PRO A 43 -13.78 -7.40 -6.40
CA PRO A 43 -14.46 -6.10 -6.42
C PRO A 43 -15.37 -5.91 -5.20
N THR A 44 -14.84 -5.36 -4.11
CA THR A 44 -15.71 -4.95 -3.01
C THR A 44 -16.42 -3.72 -3.53
N ASN A 45 -17.74 -3.71 -3.41
CA ASN A 45 -18.51 -2.54 -3.74
C ASN A 45 -18.27 -1.38 -2.76
N LEU A 46 -17.40 -1.56 -1.75
CA LEU A 46 -16.99 -0.57 -0.77
C LEU A 46 -15.81 0.24 -1.33
N THR A 47 -15.90 1.55 -1.26
CA THR A 47 -14.87 2.48 -1.72
C THR A 47 -14.73 3.57 -0.67
N GLY A 48 -13.56 3.65 -0.04
CA GLY A 48 -13.21 4.74 0.85
C GLY A 48 -12.87 6.01 0.09
N ASN A 49 -12.84 7.13 0.81
CA ASN A 49 -12.43 8.45 0.32
C ASN A 49 -13.26 8.93 -0.88
N PHE A 50 -14.54 8.54 -0.95
CA PHE A 50 -15.45 8.89 -2.02
C PHE A 50 -16.10 10.25 -1.74
N PRO A 51 -16.35 11.13 -2.75
CA PRO A 51 -17.00 12.41 -2.51
C PRO A 51 -18.34 12.29 -1.77
N ASN A 52 -18.51 13.06 -0.70
CA ASN A 52 -19.74 13.06 0.08
C ASN A 52 -20.91 13.58 -0.79
N PRO A 53 -21.99 12.80 -0.97
CA PRO A 53 -23.14 13.20 -1.80
C PRO A 53 -23.91 14.40 -1.22
N HIS A 54 -23.78 14.68 0.08
CA HIS A 54 -24.53 15.74 0.74
C HIS A 54 -23.80 16.32 1.97
N THR A 55 -23.09 17.44 1.78
CA THR A 55 -22.25 18.08 2.82
C THR A 55 -22.97 19.14 3.67
N SER A 56 -24.23 19.47 3.35
CA SER A 56 -24.98 20.54 4.05
C SER A 56 -25.75 20.06 5.28
N GLY A 57 -25.69 18.76 5.59
CA GLY A 57 -26.43 18.12 6.68
C GLY A 57 -25.58 17.85 7.92
N ILE A 58 -25.90 16.75 8.63
CA ILE A 58 -25.19 16.34 9.85
C ILE A 58 -23.79 15.76 9.60
N ASN A 59 -23.51 15.36 8.36
CA ASN A 59 -22.17 14.99 7.91
C ASN A 59 -21.65 16.08 6.97
N THR A 60 -20.63 16.81 7.42
CA THR A 60 -20.01 17.91 6.67
C THR A 60 -18.66 17.53 6.05
N HIS A 61 -18.21 16.28 6.22
CA HIS A 61 -16.97 15.79 5.62
C HIS A 61 -17.06 15.81 4.10
N THR A 62 -15.94 16.07 3.45
CA THR A 62 -15.86 16.17 1.99
C THR A 62 -15.79 14.81 1.32
N ILE A 63 -15.29 13.81 2.06
CA ILE A 63 -15.14 12.43 1.62
C ILE A 63 -15.72 11.46 2.65
N VAL A 64 -16.27 10.33 2.18
CA VAL A 64 -16.96 9.28 2.95
C VAL A 64 -16.82 7.92 2.26
N SER A 65 -17.17 6.84 2.98
CA SER A 65 -17.13 5.50 2.42
C SER A 65 -18.41 5.21 1.65
N LYS A 66 -18.31 4.84 0.37
CA LYS A 66 -19.44 4.47 -0.49
C LYS A 66 -19.53 2.95 -0.62
N TYR A 67 -20.73 2.40 -0.60
CA TYR A 67 -20.99 1.00 -0.89
C TYR A 67 -22.11 0.82 -1.90
N ASN A 68 -21.84 0.13 -3.00
CA ASN A 68 -22.83 -0.22 -4.03
C ASN A 68 -23.43 -1.61 -3.78
N ARG A 69 -24.60 -1.71 -3.16
CA ARG A 69 -25.30 -3.00 -3.01
C ARG A 69 -25.82 -3.47 -4.38
N PRO A 70 -25.44 -4.64 -4.90
CA PRO A 70 -26.00 -5.16 -6.16
C PRO A 70 -27.46 -5.61 -6.00
N GLU A 71 -28.24 -5.51 -7.08
CA GLU A 71 -29.57 -6.11 -7.16
C GLU A 71 -29.51 -7.63 -6.93
N GLY A 72 -30.55 -8.23 -6.33
CA GLY A 72 -30.63 -9.69 -6.20
C GLY A 72 -29.83 -10.29 -5.05
N THR A 73 -29.17 -9.48 -4.21
CA THR A 73 -28.22 -9.97 -3.20
C THR A 73 -28.72 -9.74 -1.76
N ASN A 74 -28.26 -10.59 -0.82
CA ASN A 74 -28.39 -10.32 0.62
C ASN A 74 -27.09 -9.69 1.15
N ASP A 75 -26.43 -8.86 0.35
CA ASP A 75 -25.02 -8.53 0.57
C ASP A 75 -24.77 -7.83 1.91
N PHE A 76 -23.60 -8.07 2.47
CA PHE A 76 -23.20 -7.64 3.81
C PHE A 76 -21.82 -7.00 3.76
N LEU A 77 -21.65 -5.92 4.53
CA LEU A 77 -20.33 -5.39 4.84
C LEU A 77 -19.82 -6.02 6.12
N SER A 78 -18.76 -6.80 6.06
CA SER A 78 -18.20 -7.50 7.22
C SER A 78 -16.85 -6.91 7.59
N PHE A 79 -16.60 -6.69 8.87
CA PHE A 79 -15.38 -6.10 9.41
C PHE A 79 -14.77 -6.98 10.52
N ASN A 80 -13.48 -7.26 10.43
CA ASN A 80 -12.67 -7.86 11.47
C ASN A 80 -12.49 -6.88 12.63
N LEU A 81 -12.57 -7.41 13.86
CA LEU A 81 -12.32 -6.68 15.09
C LEU A 81 -10.97 -7.11 15.68
N PHE A 82 -10.12 -6.14 16.00
CA PHE A 82 -8.87 -6.39 16.73
C PHE A 82 -9.11 -6.85 18.16
N ASN A 83 -10.12 -6.27 18.81
CA ASN A 83 -10.50 -6.57 20.18
C ASN A 83 -11.92 -7.14 20.20
N TYR A 84 -12.01 -8.43 20.53
CA TYR A 84 -13.27 -9.17 20.44
C TYR A 84 -14.29 -8.66 21.46
N VAL A 85 -15.55 -8.68 21.06
CA VAL A 85 -16.67 -8.28 21.92
C VAL A 85 -17.05 -9.46 22.80
N THR A 86 -16.76 -9.31 24.10
CA THR A 86 -17.03 -10.32 25.15
C THR A 86 -18.12 -9.92 26.13
N ASP A 87 -18.62 -8.68 26.03
CA ASP A 87 -19.71 -8.17 26.84
C ASP A 87 -20.58 -7.23 25.98
N LEU A 88 -21.90 -7.44 26.00
CA LEU A 88 -22.89 -6.63 25.29
C LEU A 88 -23.78 -5.80 26.21
N THR A 89 -23.65 -5.92 27.53
CA THR A 89 -24.60 -5.40 28.54
C THR A 89 -25.00 -3.94 28.29
N ASP A 90 -24.04 -3.10 27.91
CA ASP A 90 -24.27 -1.69 27.53
C ASP A 90 -23.57 -1.32 26.20
N TYR A 91 -23.43 -2.29 25.30
CA TYR A 91 -22.67 -2.12 24.07
C TYR A 91 -23.46 -1.34 23.03
N THR A 92 -22.81 -0.35 22.46
CA THR A 92 -23.37 0.51 21.42
C THR A 92 -22.44 0.60 20.22
N VAL A 93 -23.06 0.68 19.05
CA VAL A 93 -22.43 1.07 17.79
C VAL A 93 -23.20 2.26 17.24
N THR A 94 -22.50 3.34 16.94
CA THR A 94 -23.08 4.54 16.32
C THR A 94 -22.46 4.73 14.94
N LEU A 95 -23.25 5.10 13.94
CA LEU A 95 -22.70 5.45 12.62
C LEU A 95 -23.57 6.49 11.92
N LYS A 96 -22.96 7.30 11.05
CA LYS A 96 -23.69 8.12 10.08
C LYS A 96 -23.87 7.30 8.81
N ALA A 97 -25.10 7.28 8.29
CA ALA A 97 -25.36 6.66 7.00
C ALA A 97 -26.30 7.50 6.14
N TYR A 98 -26.14 7.35 4.83
CA TYR A 98 -26.96 7.93 3.79
C TYR A 98 -27.32 6.83 2.79
N ILE A 99 -28.56 6.84 2.32
CA ILE A 99 -29.04 5.95 1.25
C ILE A 99 -29.43 6.79 0.03
N ASP A 100 -28.90 6.45 -1.15
CA ASP A 100 -29.17 7.17 -2.40
C ASP A 100 -30.45 6.70 -3.07
N ILE A 101 -31.56 6.92 -2.39
CA ILE A 101 -32.92 6.63 -2.85
C ILE A 101 -33.80 7.78 -2.38
N PRO A 102 -34.70 8.33 -3.21
CA PRO A 102 -35.65 9.34 -2.76
C PRO A 102 -36.48 8.88 -1.56
N THR A 103 -36.81 9.81 -0.65
CA THR A 103 -37.57 9.49 0.57
C THR A 103 -38.92 8.80 0.28
N ASP A 104 -39.59 9.16 -0.80
CA ASP A 104 -40.87 8.58 -1.23
C ASP A 104 -40.75 7.19 -1.88
N GLU A 105 -39.53 6.75 -2.21
CA GLU A 105 -39.21 5.41 -2.70
C GLU A 105 -38.72 4.47 -1.57
N LEU A 106 -38.61 4.96 -0.34
CA LEU A 106 -38.32 4.12 0.82
C LEU A 106 -39.50 3.18 1.11
N THR A 107 -39.19 1.88 1.15
CA THR A 107 -40.09 0.81 1.50
C THR A 107 -39.75 0.25 2.88
N THR A 108 -40.61 -0.64 3.40
CA THR A 108 -40.30 -1.37 4.64
C THR A 108 -39.08 -2.30 4.49
N ASN A 109 -38.64 -2.62 3.27
CA ASN A 109 -37.54 -3.54 3.02
C ASN A 109 -36.22 -2.81 2.76
N ASN A 110 -36.14 -1.89 1.79
CA ASN A 110 -34.89 -1.18 1.44
C ASN A 110 -34.40 -0.25 2.56
N SER A 111 -35.29 0.24 3.43
CA SER A 111 -34.93 1.09 4.57
C SER A 111 -34.22 0.37 5.70
N LYS A 112 -34.18 -0.97 5.74
CA LYS A 112 -33.59 -1.72 6.86
C LYS A 112 -32.07 -1.57 6.89
N LEU A 113 -31.56 -1.17 8.05
CA LEU A 113 -30.14 -1.16 8.38
C LEU A 113 -29.91 -2.00 9.63
N ARG A 114 -29.03 -3.00 9.54
CA ARG A 114 -28.69 -3.89 10.66
C ARG A 114 -27.22 -3.81 10.98
N VAL A 115 -26.89 -3.84 12.26
CA VAL A 115 -25.52 -4.13 12.73
C VAL A 115 -25.56 -5.45 13.47
N PHE A 116 -24.65 -6.36 13.11
CA PHE A 116 -24.50 -7.66 13.73
C PHE A 116 -23.13 -7.80 14.40
N PHE A 117 -23.08 -8.61 15.45
CA PHE A 117 -21.84 -9.24 15.92
C PHE A 117 -21.92 -10.75 15.70
N GLN A 118 -20.81 -11.33 15.24
CA GLN A 118 -20.72 -12.76 14.92
C GLN A 118 -19.36 -13.33 15.34
N SER A 119 -19.34 -14.60 15.73
CA SER A 119 -18.10 -15.36 15.92
C SER A 119 -17.83 -16.18 14.67
N SER A 120 -16.64 -16.04 14.10
CA SER A 120 -16.22 -16.86 12.95
C SER A 120 -15.99 -18.33 13.33
N ASP A 121 -15.54 -18.63 14.56
CA ASP A 121 -15.24 -20.02 15.00
C ASP A 121 -16.48 -20.76 15.49
N ALA A 122 -17.20 -20.15 16.44
CA ALA A 122 -18.29 -20.80 17.16
C ALA A 122 -19.64 -20.59 16.48
N GLY A 123 -19.67 -19.75 15.44
CA GLY A 123 -20.91 -19.19 14.91
C GLY A 123 -21.64 -18.37 15.96
N GLY A 124 -22.97 -18.29 15.84
CA GLY A 124 -23.77 -17.45 16.72
C GLY A 124 -23.68 -15.98 16.31
N ARG A 125 -24.84 -15.34 16.28
CA ARG A 125 -25.00 -13.99 15.74
C ARG A 125 -26.06 -13.25 16.53
N VAL A 126 -25.75 -12.01 16.90
CA VAL A 126 -26.70 -11.06 17.46
C VAL A 126 -26.80 -9.87 16.52
N TYR A 127 -27.95 -9.20 16.49
CA TYR A 127 -28.09 -7.97 15.73
C TYR A 127 -29.11 -7.02 16.30
N GLU A 128 -28.90 -5.76 15.98
CA GLU A 128 -29.89 -4.70 16.14
C GLU A 128 -30.29 -4.15 14.78
N GLN A 129 -31.53 -3.71 14.66
CA GLN A 129 -32.08 -3.20 13.41
C GLN A 129 -32.73 -1.84 13.61
N LEU A 130 -32.31 -0.89 12.79
CA LEU A 130 -32.97 0.40 12.61
C LEU A 130 -33.44 0.54 11.16
N LYS A 131 -34.09 1.66 10.86
CA LYS A 131 -34.54 1.98 9.51
C LYS A 131 -34.21 3.40 9.14
N PHE A 132 -33.78 3.62 7.90
CA PHE A 132 -33.77 4.95 7.30
C PHE A 132 -35.18 5.53 7.36
N THR A 133 -35.28 6.77 7.83
CA THR A 133 -36.54 7.53 7.87
C THR A 133 -36.62 8.54 6.74
N VAL A 134 -35.46 8.91 6.18
CA VAL A 134 -35.32 9.79 5.03
C VAL A 134 -34.32 9.21 4.04
N GLY A 135 -34.58 9.46 2.76
CA GLY A 135 -33.73 9.10 1.66
C GLY A 135 -33.02 10.34 1.12
N GLN A 136 -31.79 10.17 0.62
CA GLN A 136 -30.92 11.26 0.16
C GLN A 136 -30.59 12.32 1.22
N GLU A 137 -30.60 11.92 2.49
CA GLU A 137 -30.14 12.73 3.62
C GLU A 137 -29.30 11.86 4.57
N TRP A 138 -28.39 12.49 5.32
CA TRP A 138 -27.60 11.80 6.34
C TRP A 138 -28.41 11.62 7.62
N GLU A 139 -28.41 10.41 8.16
CA GLU A 139 -28.99 10.07 9.46
C GLU A 139 -27.91 9.49 10.39
N THR A 140 -28.03 9.76 11.70
CA THR A 140 -27.22 9.08 12.73
C THR A 140 -28.01 7.91 13.30
N PHE A 141 -27.40 6.73 13.27
CA PHE A 141 -27.96 5.51 13.81
C PHE A 141 -27.17 5.08 15.04
N THR A 142 -27.86 4.83 16.16
CA THR A 142 -27.25 4.24 17.36
C THR A 142 -27.93 2.92 17.67
N PHE A 143 -27.17 1.83 17.54
CA PHE A 143 -27.59 0.46 17.81
C PHE A 143 -27.23 0.10 19.25
N HIS A 144 -28.21 -0.34 20.03
CA HIS A 144 -28.06 -0.69 21.46
C HIS A 144 -28.25 -2.19 21.65
N PHE A 145 -27.19 -2.91 22.01
CA PHE A 145 -27.23 -4.37 22.20
C PHE A 145 -27.57 -4.79 23.64
N GLN A 146 -28.38 -3.98 24.33
CA GLN A 146 -28.66 -4.10 25.76
C GLN A 146 -29.24 -5.45 26.16
N ASP A 147 -28.81 -5.95 27.32
CA ASP A 147 -29.32 -7.18 27.94
C ASP A 147 -29.19 -8.44 27.06
N VAL A 148 -28.31 -8.44 26.04
CA VAL A 148 -28.05 -9.63 25.21
C VAL A 148 -26.90 -10.44 25.80
N ALA A 149 -27.22 -11.62 26.35
CA ALA A 149 -26.21 -12.55 26.82
C ALA A 149 -25.44 -13.18 25.65
N ILE A 150 -24.11 -13.10 25.68
CA ILE A 150 -23.25 -13.81 24.72
C ILE A 150 -23.26 -15.31 25.06
N PRO A 151 -23.55 -16.21 24.09
CA PRO A 151 -23.50 -17.65 24.31
C PRO A 151 -22.14 -18.12 24.83
N GLN A 152 -22.12 -19.10 25.75
CA GLN A 152 -20.88 -19.58 26.36
C GLN A 152 -19.89 -20.13 25.32
N ASN A 153 -20.36 -20.84 24.29
CA ASN A 153 -19.51 -21.36 23.22
C ASN A 153 -18.80 -20.26 22.42
N VAL A 154 -19.38 -19.05 22.35
CA VAL A 154 -18.76 -17.87 21.74
C VAL A 154 -17.71 -17.27 22.68
N LEU A 155 -18.00 -17.18 23.98
CA LEU A 155 -17.02 -16.73 24.97
C LEU A 155 -15.82 -17.68 25.08
N ASP A 156 -16.04 -18.98 24.92
CA ASP A 156 -14.99 -20.00 24.97
C ASP A 156 -13.95 -19.85 23.84
N VAL A 157 -14.33 -19.23 22.70
CA VAL A 157 -13.43 -18.88 21.59
C VAL A 157 -13.00 -17.40 21.62
N GLY A 158 -13.28 -16.69 22.72
CA GLY A 158 -12.82 -15.32 22.96
C GLY A 158 -13.82 -14.21 22.64
N GLY A 159 -15.03 -14.52 22.16
CA GLY A 159 -16.09 -13.54 21.87
C GLY A 159 -16.43 -13.40 20.40
N TYR A 160 -17.11 -12.30 20.06
CA TYR A 160 -17.39 -11.93 18.67
C TYR A 160 -16.20 -11.19 18.06
N ASP A 161 -15.69 -11.71 16.95
CA ASP A 161 -14.54 -11.19 16.21
C ASP A 161 -14.93 -10.44 14.92
N LEU A 162 -16.23 -10.46 14.58
CA LEU A 162 -16.77 -9.77 13.41
C LEU A 162 -17.86 -8.77 13.78
N MET A 163 -17.79 -7.57 13.21
CA MET A 163 -18.92 -6.65 13.05
C MET A 163 -19.44 -6.75 11.61
N ILE A 164 -20.75 -6.82 11.42
CA ILE A 164 -21.35 -6.90 10.08
C ILE A 164 -22.43 -5.84 9.93
N ILE A 165 -22.43 -5.07 8.84
CA ILE A 165 -23.52 -4.16 8.45
C ILE A 165 -24.35 -4.83 7.36
N GLY A 166 -25.64 -5.02 7.63
CA GLY A 166 -26.60 -5.54 6.65
C GLY A 166 -27.49 -4.43 6.10
N LEU A 167 -27.59 -4.38 4.76
CA LEU A 167 -28.29 -3.33 4.02
C LEU A 167 -29.48 -3.91 3.27
N ALA A 168 -30.65 -3.28 3.44
CA ALA A 168 -31.92 -3.82 2.95
C ALA A 168 -32.18 -5.28 3.38
N ASN A 169 -31.65 -5.64 4.56
CA ASN A 169 -31.43 -7.03 4.88
C ASN A 169 -32.74 -7.83 5.05
N GLY A 170 -32.76 -9.04 4.48
CA GLY A 170 -33.96 -9.90 4.43
C GLY A 170 -34.85 -9.68 3.20
N SER A 171 -34.35 -8.98 2.17
CA SER A 171 -34.93 -8.91 0.84
C SER A 171 -33.82 -9.04 -0.21
N ILE A 172 -34.05 -9.88 -1.22
CA ILE A 172 -33.21 -9.98 -2.43
C ILE A 172 -33.89 -9.29 -3.63
N GLU A 173 -35.11 -8.79 -3.45
CA GLU A 173 -35.91 -8.19 -4.53
C GLU A 173 -35.62 -6.69 -4.69
N GLU A 174 -34.81 -6.10 -3.79
CA GLU A 174 -34.46 -4.70 -3.90
C GLU A 174 -33.47 -4.45 -5.04
N PRO A 175 -33.64 -3.35 -5.80
CA PRO A 175 -32.73 -2.96 -6.87
C PRO A 175 -31.31 -2.71 -6.36
N ALA A 176 -30.39 -2.44 -7.29
CA ALA A 176 -29.07 -1.94 -6.93
C ALA A 176 -29.22 -0.58 -6.21
N MET A 177 -28.49 -0.39 -5.13
CA MET A 177 -28.61 0.80 -4.26
C MET A 177 -27.24 1.24 -3.77
N SER A 178 -27.02 2.55 -3.72
CA SER A 178 -25.81 3.12 -3.14
C SER A 178 -26.06 3.55 -1.70
N TYR A 179 -25.14 3.16 -0.82
CA TYR A 179 -25.09 3.57 0.57
C TYR A 179 -23.80 4.33 0.82
N TYR A 180 -23.83 5.27 1.76
CA TYR A 180 -22.64 5.97 2.21
C TYR A 180 -22.57 5.89 3.73
N PHE A 181 -21.38 5.68 4.25
CA PHE A 181 -21.09 5.52 5.67
C PHE A 181 -19.98 6.45 6.07
N ASP A 182 -20.08 6.93 7.31
CA ASP A 182 -19.02 7.68 7.94
C ASP A 182 -19.16 7.63 9.45
N GLU A 183 -18.11 8.04 10.17
CA GLU A 183 -18.14 8.20 11.62
C GLU A 183 -18.71 6.96 12.34
N ILE A 184 -18.17 5.78 12.03
CA ILE A 184 -18.53 4.55 12.74
C ILE A 184 -17.81 4.56 14.09
N TYR A 185 -18.55 4.56 15.19
CA TYR A 185 -18.08 4.45 16.55
C TYR A 185 -18.56 3.16 17.20
N GLY A 186 -17.76 2.61 18.11
CA GLY A 186 -18.21 1.56 19.00
C GLY A 186 -17.66 1.67 20.41
N SER A 187 -18.11 0.76 21.28
CA SER A 187 -17.84 0.83 22.73
C SER A 187 -16.47 0.28 23.14
N THR A 188 -15.81 -0.49 22.27
CA THR A 188 -14.47 -1.06 22.47
C THR A 188 -13.48 -0.40 21.53
N ASP A 189 -12.29 -0.01 21.99
CA ASP A 189 -11.23 0.47 21.10
C ASP A 189 -10.77 -0.68 20.20
N GLN A 190 -10.65 -0.45 18.89
CA GLN A 190 -10.26 -1.46 17.91
C GLN A 190 -8.82 -1.26 17.44
N THR A 191 -7.92 -0.82 18.33
CA THR A 191 -6.49 -0.78 18.04
C THR A 191 -5.86 -2.16 18.22
N ALA A 192 -4.88 -2.48 17.37
CA ALA A 192 -4.08 -3.70 17.49
C ALA A 192 -3.43 -3.85 18.88
N THR A 193 -3.36 -5.11 19.34
CA THR A 193 -2.69 -5.45 20.59
C THR A 193 -1.27 -5.89 20.25
N THR A 194 -0.32 -4.98 20.40
CA THR A 194 1.07 -5.20 19.95
C THR A 194 1.97 -5.80 21.03
N VAL A 195 1.48 -5.95 22.26
CA VAL A 195 2.25 -6.48 23.39
C VAL A 195 2.65 -7.93 23.09
N ASN A 196 3.96 -8.19 23.02
CA ASN A 196 4.56 -9.48 22.65
C ASN A 196 4.36 -9.92 21.19
N HIS A 197 3.86 -9.05 20.31
CA HIS A 197 3.78 -9.39 18.89
C HIS A 197 5.21 -9.46 18.27
N PRO A 198 5.57 -10.51 17.49
CA PRO A 198 6.93 -10.66 16.96
C PRO A 198 7.42 -9.44 16.16
N ALA A 199 6.54 -8.83 15.36
CA ALA A 199 6.85 -7.64 14.57
C ALA A 199 6.68 -6.29 15.32
N ALA A 200 6.38 -6.28 16.62
CA ALA A 200 6.11 -5.03 17.34
C ALA A 200 7.27 -4.03 17.31
N TRP A 201 8.51 -4.52 17.24
CA TRP A 201 9.71 -3.68 17.15
C TRP A 201 9.84 -2.93 15.82
N LEU A 202 9.16 -3.37 14.77
CA LEU A 202 9.19 -2.78 13.44
C LEU A 202 8.18 -1.61 13.31
N ALA A 203 7.20 -1.54 14.22
CA ALA A 203 6.17 -0.51 14.24
C ALA A 203 6.77 0.89 14.52
N GLY A 204 6.73 1.77 13.52
CA GLY A 204 7.33 3.09 13.58
C GLY A 204 8.85 3.09 13.37
N SER A 205 9.40 2.01 12.83
CA SER A 205 10.81 1.93 12.45
C SER A 205 10.98 2.18 10.95
N TRP A 206 12.06 2.88 10.59
CA TRP A 206 12.60 2.89 9.24
C TRP A 206 13.88 2.05 9.15
N GLY A 207 14.15 1.55 7.95
CA GLY A 207 15.25 0.65 7.67
C GLY A 207 15.89 0.84 6.31
N GLY A 208 17.02 0.17 6.14
CA GLY A 208 17.76 0.08 4.89
C GLY A 208 18.09 -1.37 4.55
N THR A 209 18.63 -1.61 3.37
CA THR A 209 19.10 -2.91 2.94
C THR A 209 20.63 -2.93 2.89
N PHE A 210 21.25 -4.00 3.37
CA PHE A 210 22.69 -4.21 3.24
C PHE A 210 22.98 -5.59 2.66
N PRO A 211 23.03 -5.72 1.32
CA PRO A 211 23.30 -7.00 0.68
C PRO A 211 24.72 -7.49 0.92
N VAL A 212 24.85 -8.79 1.17
CA VAL A 212 26.14 -9.50 1.19
C VAL A 212 26.06 -10.62 0.17
N PHE A 213 27.05 -10.74 -0.72
CA PHE A 213 27.10 -11.85 -1.67
C PHE A 213 27.16 -13.19 -0.92
N GLY A 214 26.64 -14.25 -1.55
CA GLY A 214 26.69 -15.61 -1.00
C GLY A 214 27.41 -16.58 -1.93
N GLY A 215 27.64 -17.80 -1.45
CA GLY A 215 28.29 -18.87 -2.21
C GLY A 215 29.72 -18.53 -2.63
N GLU A 216 30.16 -19.17 -3.71
CA GLU A 216 31.43 -18.88 -4.37
C GLU A 216 31.56 -17.40 -4.80
N ARG A 217 30.44 -16.75 -5.09
CA ARG A 217 30.44 -15.35 -5.49
C ARG A 217 30.94 -14.43 -4.39
N LEU A 218 30.68 -14.74 -3.11
CA LEU A 218 31.28 -13.97 -2.02
C LEU A 218 32.80 -14.06 -2.09
N ASP A 219 33.34 -15.26 -2.31
CA ASP A 219 34.78 -15.46 -2.42
C ASP A 219 35.40 -14.68 -3.58
N GLU A 220 34.73 -14.65 -4.74
CA GLU A 220 35.15 -13.88 -5.91
C GLU A 220 35.18 -12.37 -5.65
N GLU A 221 34.13 -11.84 -5.03
CA GLU A 221 33.97 -10.40 -4.79
C GLU A 221 35.00 -9.93 -3.75
N ILE A 222 35.22 -10.69 -2.67
CA ILE A 222 36.29 -10.39 -1.69
C ILE A 222 37.67 -10.44 -2.35
N ALA A 223 37.94 -11.42 -3.22
CA ALA A 223 39.21 -11.51 -3.93
C ALA A 223 39.47 -10.31 -4.88
N THR A 224 38.42 -9.60 -5.29
CA THR A 224 38.51 -8.38 -6.12
C THR A 224 38.50 -7.08 -5.32
N GLY A 225 38.48 -7.17 -3.98
CA GLY A 225 38.61 -6.04 -3.06
C GLY A 225 37.29 -5.43 -2.61
N HIS A 226 36.20 -6.18 -2.65
CA HIS A 226 34.93 -5.80 -2.03
C HIS A 226 35.06 -5.81 -0.50
N ASP A 227 34.55 -4.77 0.19
CA ASP A 227 34.68 -4.58 1.64
C ASP A 227 33.32 -4.43 2.34
N PRO A 228 32.59 -5.54 2.59
CA PRO A 228 31.34 -5.50 3.35
C PRO A 228 31.52 -5.04 4.80
N ILE A 229 32.69 -5.24 5.40
CA ILE A 229 32.96 -4.85 6.80
C ILE A 229 33.09 -3.33 6.89
N GLY A 230 33.81 -2.70 5.96
CA GLY A 230 33.86 -1.25 5.81
C GLY A 230 32.47 -0.66 5.58
N GLY A 231 31.70 -1.25 4.66
CA GLY A 231 30.34 -0.81 4.33
C GLY A 231 29.34 -0.88 5.49
N VAL A 232 29.34 -1.97 6.26
CA VAL A 232 28.43 -2.08 7.42
C VAL A 232 28.85 -1.12 8.54
N ASN A 233 30.15 -0.90 8.72
CA ASN A 233 30.66 0.08 9.69
C ASN A 233 30.25 1.52 9.31
N GLU A 234 30.29 1.85 8.02
CA GLU A 234 29.75 3.11 7.49
C GLU A 234 28.25 3.22 7.78
N LEU A 235 27.46 2.19 7.45
CA LEU A 235 26.01 2.17 7.69
C LEU A 235 25.68 2.46 9.16
N VAL A 236 26.30 1.75 10.11
CA VAL A 236 25.98 1.93 11.53
C VAL A 236 26.46 3.27 12.09
N THR A 237 27.53 3.84 11.51
CA THR A 237 28.11 5.11 11.94
C THR A 237 27.34 6.30 11.40
N GLU A 238 27.00 6.28 10.11
CA GLU A 238 26.39 7.40 9.40
C GLU A 238 24.87 7.41 9.54
N LEU A 239 24.24 6.25 9.81
CA LEU A 239 22.79 6.10 9.93
C LEU A 239 22.35 5.59 11.33
N PRO A 240 22.66 6.31 12.44
CA PRO A 240 22.32 5.85 13.79
C PRO A 240 20.80 5.82 14.08
N ALA A 241 19.97 6.58 13.37
CA ALA A 241 18.51 6.57 13.52
C ALA A 241 17.84 5.36 12.86
N LEU A 242 18.55 4.67 11.97
CA LEU A 242 18.05 3.51 11.22
C LEU A 242 17.81 2.35 12.18
N GLY A 243 16.56 1.92 12.32
CA GLY A 243 16.13 0.98 13.37
C GLY A 243 16.31 -0.49 12.99
N HIS A 244 16.29 -0.82 11.70
CA HIS A 244 16.46 -2.18 11.21
C HIS A 244 17.14 -2.25 9.85
N VAL A 245 17.74 -3.39 9.55
CA VAL A 245 18.41 -3.67 8.27
C VAL A 245 17.89 -4.98 7.69
N ILE A 246 17.48 -4.95 6.42
CA ILE A 246 17.32 -6.16 5.63
C ILE A 246 18.69 -6.54 5.05
N THR A 247 19.24 -7.66 5.47
CA THR A 247 20.37 -8.33 4.80
C THR A 247 19.91 -9.71 4.36
N ASN A 248 20.78 -10.70 4.20
CA ASN A 248 20.38 -11.93 3.53
C ASN A 248 21.05 -13.21 4.07
N LEU A 249 20.25 -14.26 4.17
CA LEU A 249 20.68 -15.64 4.38
C LEU A 249 21.05 -16.32 3.04
N SER A 250 20.24 -16.09 2.01
CA SER A 250 20.59 -16.41 0.61
C SER A 250 20.67 -15.13 -0.20
N TYR A 251 21.62 -15.00 -1.12
CA TYR A 251 21.78 -13.79 -1.93
C TYR A 251 20.49 -13.41 -2.69
N PHE A 252 20.24 -12.11 -2.83
CA PHE A 252 19.00 -11.58 -3.39
C PHE A 252 18.74 -12.16 -4.78
N ALA A 253 17.55 -12.74 -4.94
CA ALA A 253 17.08 -13.44 -6.13
C ALA A 253 17.98 -14.62 -6.59
N HIS A 254 18.89 -15.11 -5.74
CA HIS A 254 19.74 -16.27 -5.99
C HIS A 254 19.66 -17.23 -4.79
N SER A 255 18.59 -18.04 -4.78
CA SER A 255 18.24 -19.00 -3.71
C SER A 255 19.29 -20.09 -3.43
N HIS A 256 20.31 -20.21 -4.30
CA HIS A 256 21.38 -21.20 -4.19
C HIS A 256 22.68 -20.64 -3.58
N TYR A 257 22.81 -19.32 -3.43
CA TYR A 257 24.01 -18.69 -2.87
C TYR A 257 23.77 -18.29 -1.42
N PHE A 258 24.12 -19.15 -0.47
CA PHE A 258 24.00 -18.88 0.97
C PHE A 258 25.18 -18.05 1.47
N THR A 259 24.95 -17.19 2.46
CA THR A 259 26.01 -16.33 3.04
C THR A 259 26.80 -17.01 4.16
N ILE A 260 26.35 -18.18 4.61
CA ILE A 260 26.95 -18.96 5.69
C ILE A 260 27.34 -20.34 5.17
N ARG A 261 28.48 -20.86 5.63
CA ARG A 261 28.95 -22.21 5.30
C ARG A 261 28.42 -23.25 6.26
N ASP A 262 28.41 -22.93 7.55
CA ASP A 262 28.03 -23.84 8.61
C ASP A 262 26.57 -24.28 8.48
N ASN A 263 26.35 -25.60 8.40
CA ASN A 263 25.04 -26.21 8.29
C ASN A 263 24.97 -27.46 9.18
N THR A 264 23.99 -27.51 10.08
CA THR A 264 23.88 -28.60 11.07
C THR A 264 23.30 -29.89 10.52
N ASN A 265 22.68 -29.83 9.34
CA ASN A 265 21.90 -30.93 8.78
C ASN A 265 22.63 -31.65 7.64
N VAL A 266 23.46 -30.95 6.88
CA VAL A 266 24.17 -31.47 5.71
C VAL A 266 25.53 -30.83 5.56
N ASP A 267 26.54 -31.60 5.17
CA ASP A 267 27.80 -31.02 4.68
C ASP A 267 27.59 -30.54 3.24
N VAL A 268 27.15 -29.29 3.09
CA VAL A 268 26.72 -28.71 1.80
C VAL A 268 27.81 -28.83 0.74
N ALA A 269 29.06 -28.60 1.13
CA ALA A 269 30.23 -28.66 0.26
C ALA A 269 30.45 -30.04 -0.35
N THR A 270 30.37 -31.08 0.46
CA THR A 270 30.74 -32.44 0.05
C THR A 270 29.55 -33.29 -0.39
N GLU A 271 28.35 -33.03 0.14
CA GLU A 271 27.14 -33.78 -0.18
C GLU A 271 26.32 -33.15 -1.32
N ILE A 272 26.45 -31.85 -1.55
CA ILE A 272 25.75 -31.14 -2.63
C ILE A 272 26.75 -30.50 -3.58
N HIS A 273 27.26 -29.30 -3.26
CA HIS A 273 28.21 -28.59 -4.09
C HIS A 273 28.85 -27.41 -3.34
N GLU A 274 30.16 -27.24 -3.45
CA GLU A 274 30.93 -26.17 -2.79
C GLU A 274 30.44 -24.76 -3.17
N SER A 275 30.01 -24.54 -4.42
CA SER A 275 29.61 -23.21 -4.90
C SER A 275 28.42 -22.58 -4.17
N LEU A 276 27.62 -23.38 -3.46
CA LEU A 276 26.41 -22.92 -2.76
C LEU A 276 26.74 -22.09 -1.51
N ILE A 277 27.94 -22.24 -0.98
CA ILE A 277 28.39 -21.67 0.30
C ILE A 277 29.74 -20.97 0.11
N PRO A 278 30.08 -19.97 0.93
CA PRO A 278 31.39 -19.34 0.87
C PRO A 278 32.47 -20.26 1.47
N SER A 279 33.73 -19.89 1.24
CA SER A 279 34.86 -20.44 1.98
C SER A 279 34.69 -20.24 3.50
N ALA A 280 35.37 -21.09 4.28
CA ALA A 280 35.35 -20.99 5.73
C ALA A 280 35.95 -19.66 6.27
N GLU A 281 36.81 -19.00 5.49
CA GLU A 281 37.34 -17.66 5.83
C GLU A 281 36.31 -16.58 5.56
N ASN A 282 35.64 -16.62 4.40
CA ASN A 282 34.71 -15.57 4.02
C ASN A 282 33.33 -15.66 4.68
N GLN A 283 32.93 -16.80 5.26
CA GLN A 283 31.72 -16.81 6.09
C GLN A 283 31.83 -15.91 7.33
N GLU A 284 33.04 -15.72 7.87
CA GLU A 284 33.26 -14.87 9.04
C GLU A 284 32.91 -13.40 8.75
N ILE A 285 32.99 -12.98 7.49
CA ILE A 285 32.57 -11.64 7.05
C ILE A 285 31.07 -11.45 7.31
N MET A 286 30.25 -12.45 7.01
CA MET A 286 28.81 -12.38 7.26
C MET A 286 28.53 -12.33 8.77
N PHE A 287 29.22 -13.13 9.58
CA PHE A 287 29.08 -13.07 11.04
C PHE A 287 29.51 -11.71 11.59
N GLU A 288 30.59 -11.11 11.08
CA GLU A 288 31.02 -9.78 11.49
C GLU A 288 30.02 -8.69 11.11
N VAL A 289 29.41 -8.78 9.91
CA VAL A 289 28.31 -7.88 9.50
C VAL A 289 27.13 -8.00 10.46
N LEU A 290 26.65 -9.22 10.72
CA LEU A 290 25.53 -9.47 11.63
C LEU A 290 25.84 -8.99 13.05
N GLN A 291 27.04 -9.26 13.54
CA GLN A 291 27.48 -8.87 14.87
C GLN A 291 27.61 -7.35 15.00
N THR A 292 28.08 -6.66 13.95
CA THR A 292 28.17 -5.19 13.90
C THR A 292 26.79 -4.55 13.96
N LEU A 293 25.85 -5.04 13.16
CA LEU A 293 24.45 -4.59 13.19
C LEU A 293 23.82 -4.81 14.59
N LYS A 294 23.95 -6.01 15.15
CA LYS A 294 23.45 -6.36 16.49
C LYS A 294 24.06 -5.47 17.58
N ASN A 295 25.37 -5.24 17.55
CA ASN A 295 26.07 -4.39 18.52
C ASN A 295 25.66 -2.91 18.42
N SER A 296 25.27 -2.45 17.23
CA SER A 296 24.74 -1.09 17.03
C SER A 296 23.27 -0.94 17.46
N GLY A 297 22.63 -2.02 17.92
CA GLY A 297 21.23 -2.03 18.34
C GLY A 297 20.23 -2.07 17.20
N LYS A 298 20.69 -2.31 15.97
CA LYS A 298 19.81 -2.46 14.79
C LYS A 298 19.18 -3.84 14.78
N LYS A 299 17.90 -3.89 14.44
CA LYS A 299 17.19 -5.14 14.20
C LYS A 299 17.54 -5.73 12.85
N ILE A 300 17.64 -7.05 12.74
CA ILE A 300 18.13 -7.71 11.53
C ILE A 300 17.03 -8.57 10.92
N ILE A 301 16.67 -8.28 9.67
CA ILE A 301 15.78 -9.12 8.87
C ILE A 301 16.64 -9.85 7.84
N LEU A 302 16.56 -11.18 7.80
CA LEU A 302 17.29 -11.98 6.82
C LEU A 302 16.38 -12.34 5.65
N TYR A 303 16.72 -11.82 4.47
CA TYR A 303 16.14 -12.24 3.21
C TYR A 303 16.51 -13.70 2.90
N ILE A 304 15.54 -14.46 2.42
CA ILE A 304 15.74 -15.79 1.83
C ILE A 304 14.86 -15.94 0.59
N SER A 305 15.42 -16.40 -0.53
CA SER A 305 14.63 -16.78 -1.69
C SER A 305 14.22 -18.24 -1.60
N THR A 306 12.93 -18.52 -1.82
CA THR A 306 12.36 -19.86 -1.72
C THR A 306 12.30 -20.59 -3.07
N ASN A 307 13.10 -20.16 -4.05
CA ASN A 307 13.09 -20.68 -5.44
C ASN A 307 14.05 -21.87 -5.65
N TYR A 308 14.19 -22.75 -4.64
CA TYR A 308 15.06 -23.93 -4.69
C TYR A 308 16.46 -23.60 -5.23
N LEU A 309 16.99 -24.38 -6.17
CA LEU A 309 18.28 -24.13 -6.83
C LEU A 309 18.09 -23.79 -8.34
N ASP A 310 16.94 -23.27 -8.73
CA ASP A 310 16.52 -23.06 -10.13
C ASP A 310 17.46 -22.16 -10.95
N ARG A 311 18.20 -21.27 -10.27
CA ARG A 311 19.13 -20.31 -10.89
C ARG A 311 20.59 -20.72 -10.78
N ALA A 312 20.89 -21.90 -10.22
CA ALA A 312 22.25 -22.40 -10.10
C ALA A 312 22.80 -22.84 -11.47
N SER A 313 24.12 -23.04 -11.57
CA SER A 313 24.76 -23.59 -12.78
C SER A 313 24.26 -25.00 -13.09
N ASP A 314 24.38 -25.45 -14.35
CA ASP A 314 23.99 -26.81 -14.75
C ASP A 314 24.65 -27.91 -13.90
N GLU A 315 25.93 -27.70 -13.51
CA GLU A 315 26.68 -28.62 -12.66
C GLU A 315 26.10 -28.68 -11.25
N THR A 316 25.85 -27.52 -10.65
CA THR A 316 25.27 -27.42 -9.30
C THR A 316 23.84 -27.95 -9.27
N GLN A 317 23.04 -27.69 -10.31
CA GLN A 317 21.70 -28.26 -10.45
C GLN A 317 21.75 -29.79 -10.55
N ALA A 318 22.67 -30.36 -11.34
CA ALA A 318 22.83 -31.82 -11.44
C ALA A 318 23.22 -32.45 -10.09
N ALA A 319 24.09 -31.77 -9.33
CA ALA A 319 24.48 -32.21 -8.00
C ALA A 319 23.31 -32.16 -7.00
N TRP A 320 22.52 -31.09 -7.04
CA TRP A 320 21.29 -30.95 -6.27
C TRP A 320 20.27 -32.05 -6.57
N VAL A 321 20.02 -32.31 -7.86
CA VAL A 321 19.14 -33.40 -8.32
C VAL A 321 19.60 -34.74 -7.79
N ASN A 322 20.90 -35.03 -7.87
CA ASN A 322 21.46 -36.25 -7.32
C ASN A 322 21.29 -36.33 -5.79
N TYR A 323 21.52 -35.23 -5.08
CA TYR A 323 21.36 -35.18 -3.62
C TYR A 323 19.93 -35.53 -3.18
N TYR A 324 18.92 -34.78 -3.66
CA TYR A 324 17.54 -35.03 -3.20
C TYR A 324 16.99 -36.36 -3.72
N THR A 325 17.46 -36.85 -4.88
CA THR A 325 17.06 -38.17 -5.39
C THR A 325 17.63 -39.31 -4.54
N THR A 326 18.85 -39.16 -4.03
CA THR A 326 19.53 -40.23 -3.29
C THR A 326 19.28 -40.19 -1.77
N LYS A 327 19.06 -39.00 -1.21
CA LYS A 327 18.91 -38.80 0.25
C LYS A 327 17.46 -38.62 0.69
N PHE A 328 16.58 -38.19 -0.20
CA PHE A 328 15.18 -37.86 0.09
C PHE A 328 14.20 -38.56 -0.84
N ASP A 329 14.59 -39.67 -1.47
CA ASP A 329 13.76 -40.47 -2.37
C ASP A 329 13.09 -39.66 -3.50
N GLY A 330 13.76 -38.61 -3.96
CA GLY A 330 13.24 -37.70 -5.01
C GLY A 330 12.41 -36.52 -4.48
N ASN A 331 12.26 -36.37 -3.17
CA ASN A 331 11.50 -35.26 -2.56
C ASN A 331 12.38 -34.02 -2.39
N GLU A 332 12.35 -33.15 -3.40
CA GLU A 332 13.09 -31.89 -3.42
C GLU A 332 12.67 -30.91 -2.32
N TYR A 333 11.38 -30.84 -1.98
CA TYR A 333 10.88 -29.97 -0.90
C TYR A 333 11.50 -30.34 0.45
N LEU A 334 11.46 -31.63 0.83
CA LEU A 334 12.03 -32.07 2.10
C LEU A 334 13.55 -31.87 2.14
N ALA A 335 14.24 -32.10 1.02
CA ALA A 335 15.66 -31.82 0.90
C ALA A 335 15.96 -30.33 1.11
N TYR A 336 15.19 -29.44 0.47
CA TYR A 336 15.39 -28.00 0.57
C TYR A 336 15.04 -27.46 1.95
N LYS A 337 13.92 -27.92 2.53
CA LYS A 337 13.55 -27.64 3.93
C LYS A 337 14.66 -28.07 4.89
N ASN A 338 15.21 -29.27 4.72
CA ASN A 338 16.30 -29.79 5.54
C ASN A 338 17.59 -28.97 5.39
N LEU A 339 17.97 -28.63 4.15
CA LEU A 339 19.11 -27.78 3.85
C LEU A 339 18.97 -26.41 4.54
N VAL A 340 17.86 -25.71 4.30
CA VAL A 340 17.63 -24.37 4.85
C VAL A 340 17.55 -24.39 6.38
N GLN A 341 16.81 -25.35 6.95
CA GLN A 341 16.72 -25.51 8.41
C GLN A 341 18.11 -25.65 9.07
N GLY A 342 19.06 -26.28 8.39
CA GLY A 342 20.40 -26.49 8.92
C GLY A 342 21.25 -25.22 9.03
N PHE A 343 20.91 -24.15 8.32
CA PHE A 343 21.58 -22.85 8.44
C PHE A 343 21.04 -21.99 9.59
N ILE A 344 19.78 -22.19 9.99
CA ILE A 344 19.11 -21.33 10.98
C ILE A 344 19.86 -21.26 12.32
N PRO A 345 20.37 -22.36 12.90
CA PRO A 345 21.10 -22.30 14.17
C PRO A 345 22.33 -21.37 14.14
N ALA A 346 22.96 -21.17 12.98
CA ALA A 346 24.11 -20.29 12.85
C ALA A 346 23.74 -18.80 12.87
N VAL A 347 22.49 -18.45 12.51
CA VAL A 347 22.05 -17.06 12.35
C VAL A 347 20.97 -16.62 13.35
N ALA A 348 20.29 -17.56 14.01
CA ALA A 348 19.16 -17.29 14.90
C ALA A 348 19.49 -16.37 16.08
N GLU A 349 20.74 -16.34 16.55
CA GLU A 349 21.11 -15.40 17.61
C GLU A 349 21.20 -13.93 17.14
N TYR A 350 21.26 -13.71 15.82
CA TYR A 350 21.36 -12.39 15.20
C TYR A 350 20.04 -11.93 14.59
N ALA A 351 19.27 -12.86 14.03
CA ALA A 351 18.03 -12.54 13.34
C ALA A 351 16.93 -12.06 14.30
N ASP A 352 16.24 -11.00 13.90
CA ASP A 352 14.98 -10.55 14.51
C ASP A 352 13.78 -10.83 13.59
N GLY A 353 14.04 -11.17 12.33
CA GLY A 353 13.01 -11.58 11.38
C GLY A 353 13.57 -12.21 10.10
N TYR A 354 12.68 -12.79 9.31
CA TYR A 354 12.98 -13.37 8.01
C TYR A 354 12.00 -12.86 6.95
N TRP A 355 12.54 -12.52 5.78
CA TRP A 355 11.77 -12.07 4.63
C TRP A 355 11.91 -13.08 3.50
N PHE A 356 10.80 -13.73 3.14
CA PHE A 356 10.78 -14.82 2.18
C PHE A 356 10.39 -14.31 0.79
N ASP A 357 11.33 -14.38 -0.16
CA ASP A 357 11.09 -14.10 -1.57
C ASP A 357 10.58 -15.35 -2.27
N THR A 358 9.28 -15.37 -2.52
CA THR A 358 8.57 -16.48 -3.14
C THR A 358 7.98 -15.96 -4.44
N THR A 359 8.58 -16.33 -5.58
CA THR A 359 8.17 -15.78 -6.88
C THR A 359 7.07 -16.59 -7.55
N THR A 360 6.93 -17.88 -7.25
CA THR A 360 6.03 -18.79 -8.02
C THR A 360 5.54 -20.02 -7.24
N SER A 361 5.64 -20.05 -5.90
CA SER A 361 5.35 -21.16 -4.94
C SER A 361 6.55 -22.04 -4.54
N LEU A 362 6.52 -22.56 -3.31
CA LEU A 362 7.17 -23.83 -2.93
C LEU A 362 6.30 -25.03 -3.40
N ARG A 363 5.71 -24.97 -4.60
CA ARG A 363 4.65 -25.85 -5.16
C ARG A 363 3.39 -25.95 -4.27
N ASP A 364 2.27 -25.46 -4.79
CA ASP A 364 0.97 -25.25 -4.13
C ASP A 364 0.29 -26.52 -3.55
N ASP A 365 0.82 -27.04 -2.44
CA ASP A 365 0.23 -28.13 -1.63
C ASP A 365 0.39 -27.89 -0.10
N GLY A 366 0.39 -26.63 0.36
CA GLY A 366 0.47 -26.28 1.80
C GLY A 366 1.89 -26.21 2.39
N TYR A 367 2.93 -26.28 1.55
CA TYR A 367 4.32 -26.30 1.99
C TYR A 367 4.88 -24.93 2.43
N LEU A 368 4.31 -23.81 2.01
CA LEU A 368 4.83 -22.49 2.41
C LEU A 368 4.58 -22.20 3.90
N GLU A 369 3.38 -22.51 4.40
CA GLU A 369 3.08 -22.45 5.84
C GLU A 369 3.99 -23.40 6.64
N ASP A 370 4.16 -24.64 6.18
CA ASP A 370 5.06 -25.63 6.81
C ASP A 370 6.55 -25.18 6.80
N PHE A 371 6.96 -24.48 5.74
CA PHE A 371 8.31 -23.92 5.63
C PHE A 371 8.49 -22.74 6.59
N VAL A 372 7.51 -21.85 6.71
CA VAL A 372 7.52 -20.75 7.69
C VAL A 372 7.46 -21.29 9.11
N GLN A 373 6.66 -22.33 9.35
CA GLN A 373 6.58 -22.98 10.65
C GLN A 373 7.92 -23.59 11.06
N MET A 374 8.69 -24.15 10.11
CA MET A 374 10.04 -24.62 10.37
C MET A 374 10.97 -23.51 10.87
N PHE A 375 10.87 -22.29 10.31
CA PHE A 375 11.61 -21.15 10.82
C PHE A 375 11.14 -20.75 12.23
N LYS A 376 9.83 -20.72 12.48
CA LYS A 376 9.29 -20.41 13.83
C LYS A 376 9.70 -21.44 14.87
N ASP A 377 9.79 -22.71 14.51
CA ASP A 377 10.22 -23.76 15.43
C ASP A 377 11.72 -23.66 15.75
N ALA A 378 12.54 -23.29 14.75
CA ALA A 378 13.99 -23.12 14.91
C ALA A 378 14.39 -21.77 15.55
N ASP A 379 13.58 -20.74 15.35
CA ASP A 379 13.79 -19.38 15.82
C ASP A 379 12.44 -18.72 16.22
N PRO A 380 11.88 -19.08 17.39
CA PRO A 380 10.54 -18.66 17.82
C PRO A 380 10.42 -17.17 18.16
N GLY A 381 11.54 -16.44 18.23
CA GLY A 381 11.56 -15.00 18.50
C GLY A 381 11.46 -14.13 17.24
N ALA A 382 11.72 -14.70 16.06
CA ALA A 382 11.81 -13.96 14.82
C ALA A 382 10.43 -13.64 14.23
N ALA A 383 10.31 -12.44 13.65
CA ALA A 383 9.14 -12.05 12.86
C ALA A 383 9.23 -12.61 11.43
N MET A 384 8.12 -13.08 10.87
CA MET A 384 8.08 -13.65 9.53
C MET A 384 7.37 -12.73 8.54
N SER A 385 7.86 -12.64 7.31
CA SER A 385 7.18 -11.95 6.21
C SER A 385 7.29 -12.74 4.93
N VAL A 386 6.15 -13.10 4.34
CA VAL A 386 6.11 -14.02 3.21
C VAL A 386 5.50 -13.39 1.98
N SER A 387 6.03 -13.79 0.82
CA SER A 387 5.60 -13.33 -0.50
C SER A 387 4.46 -14.17 -1.07
N GLU A 388 3.24 -13.91 -0.62
CA GLU A 388 2.06 -14.16 -1.45
C GLU A 388 1.80 -12.92 -2.33
N PHE A 389 1.23 -13.08 -3.53
CA PHE A 389 1.10 -12.01 -4.51
C PHE A 389 0.47 -10.74 -3.90
N GLY A 390 0.94 -9.58 -4.36
CA GLY A 390 0.55 -8.28 -3.79
C GLY A 390 -0.90 -7.95 -4.13
N HIS A 391 -1.66 -7.54 -3.12
CA HIS A 391 -3.02 -7.05 -3.29
C HIS A 391 -3.03 -5.70 -4.02
N LEU A 392 -4.17 -5.38 -4.59
CA LEU A 392 -4.39 -4.14 -5.32
C LEU A 392 -5.38 -3.26 -4.57
N HIS A 393 -5.32 -1.96 -4.83
CA HIS A 393 -6.42 -1.07 -4.49
C HIS A 393 -7.55 -1.19 -5.51
N TYR A 394 -8.79 -0.98 -5.06
CA TYR A 394 -9.97 -0.99 -5.90
C TYR A 394 -10.83 0.27 -5.66
N ILE A 395 -11.43 0.79 -6.72
CA ILE A 395 -12.43 1.87 -6.68
C ILE A 395 -13.66 1.38 -7.44
N GLU A 396 -14.81 1.39 -6.76
CA GLU A 396 -16.09 0.94 -7.32
C GLU A 396 -16.02 -0.47 -7.93
N GLY A 397 -15.15 -1.33 -7.37
CA GLY A 397 -14.94 -2.69 -7.84
C GLY A 397 -13.89 -2.86 -8.93
N GLU A 398 -13.35 -1.79 -9.49
CA GLU A 398 -12.29 -1.87 -10.51
C GLU A 398 -10.92 -1.62 -9.87
N PRO A 399 -9.85 -2.31 -10.31
CA PRO A 399 -8.51 -2.07 -9.78
C PRO A 399 -8.07 -0.62 -10.06
N VAL A 400 -7.34 -0.04 -9.12
CA VAL A 400 -6.70 1.26 -9.30
C VAL A 400 -5.47 1.05 -10.19
N VAL A 401 -5.53 1.64 -11.38
CA VAL A 401 -4.48 1.57 -12.39
C VAL A 401 -4.02 2.97 -12.74
N VAL A 402 -2.72 3.22 -12.63
CA VAL A 402 -2.08 4.45 -13.11
C VAL A 402 -1.91 4.35 -14.61
N ASP A 403 -2.31 5.39 -15.32
CA ASP A 403 -2.18 5.54 -16.78
C ASP A 403 -0.95 6.39 -17.13
N SER A 404 -0.69 7.45 -16.35
CA SER A 404 0.53 8.25 -16.50
C SER A 404 1.09 8.75 -15.17
N ASP A 405 2.42 8.84 -15.10
CA ASP A 405 3.19 9.40 -13.99
C ASP A 405 3.49 10.90 -14.14
N GLY A 406 3.16 11.52 -15.28
CA GLY A 406 3.32 12.95 -15.50
C GLY A 406 3.49 13.36 -16.96
N VAL A 407 3.68 14.66 -17.19
CA VAL A 407 3.87 15.21 -18.56
C VAL A 407 5.11 14.68 -19.29
N ASP A 408 6.12 14.22 -18.54
CA ASP A 408 7.40 13.71 -19.05
C ASP A 408 7.52 12.19 -18.85
N ASP A 409 6.39 11.48 -18.83
CA ASP A 409 6.35 10.04 -18.69
C ASP A 409 6.97 9.33 -19.91
N GLU A 410 8.08 8.62 -19.69
CA GLU A 410 8.80 7.88 -20.74
C GLU A 410 8.28 6.44 -20.89
N ASP A 411 7.46 5.94 -19.96
CA ASP A 411 6.94 4.57 -19.94
C ASP A 411 5.40 4.58 -19.95
N ASP A 412 4.80 4.42 -21.12
CA ASP A 412 3.35 4.53 -21.36
C ASP A 412 2.54 3.31 -20.90
N ARG A 413 3.10 2.45 -20.04
CA ARG A 413 2.45 1.22 -19.58
C ARG A 413 1.64 1.46 -18.32
N ASP A 414 0.35 1.21 -18.44
CA ASP A 414 -0.55 1.10 -17.31
C ASP A 414 -0.04 0.13 -16.24
N TYR A 415 -0.13 0.52 -14.97
CA TYR A 415 0.25 -0.34 -13.87
C TYR A 415 -0.67 -0.25 -12.65
N ASN A 416 -0.86 -1.39 -11.97
CA ASN A 416 -1.69 -1.47 -10.78
C ASN A 416 -1.00 -0.83 -9.56
N VAL A 417 -1.78 -0.31 -8.62
CA VAL A 417 -1.26 0.21 -7.34
C VAL A 417 -1.35 -0.86 -6.24
N SER A 418 -0.21 -1.19 -5.64
CA SER A 418 -0.10 -2.24 -4.61
C SER A 418 -0.71 -1.81 -3.28
N ASN A 419 -1.33 -2.74 -2.57
CA ASN A 419 -1.90 -2.57 -1.24
C ASN A 419 -1.18 -3.49 -0.24
N PHE A 420 -0.64 -2.92 0.83
CA PHE A 420 0.10 -3.67 1.84
C PHE A 420 -0.82 -4.02 3.01
N ARG A 421 -1.24 -5.29 3.06
CA ARG A 421 -2.10 -5.83 4.11
C ARG A 421 -1.79 -7.30 4.41
N GLY A 422 -2.27 -7.77 5.55
CA GLY A 422 -2.17 -9.19 5.93
C GLY A 422 -3.03 -10.08 5.04
N ASN A 423 -2.48 -11.19 4.59
CA ASN A 423 -3.13 -12.09 3.64
C ASN A 423 -2.93 -13.58 3.90
N ASN A 424 -2.23 -13.90 4.99
CA ASN A 424 -2.09 -15.25 5.49
C ASN A 424 -1.98 -15.24 7.01
N SER A 425 -2.20 -16.42 7.60
CA SER A 425 -2.16 -16.65 9.04
C SER A 425 -0.75 -16.90 9.58
N TYR A 426 0.30 -16.78 8.76
CA TYR A 426 1.67 -17.12 9.15
C TYR A 426 2.69 -15.98 9.05
N SER A 427 2.41 -14.88 8.33
CA SER A 427 3.22 -13.64 8.34
C SER A 427 2.92 -12.77 9.56
N ASP A 428 3.92 -12.10 10.11
CA ASP A 428 3.82 -11.15 11.22
C ASP A 428 3.90 -9.69 10.74
N PHE A 429 4.46 -9.47 9.54
CA PHE A 429 4.45 -8.19 8.85
C PHE A 429 4.32 -8.39 7.33
N THR A 430 3.85 -7.36 6.63
CA THR A 430 3.67 -7.42 5.18
C THR A 430 5.01 -7.36 4.45
N ARG A 431 5.10 -8.09 3.33
CA ARG A 431 6.31 -8.13 2.49
C ARG A 431 6.73 -6.76 1.97
N GLY A 432 5.77 -5.87 1.72
CA GLY A 432 6.02 -4.50 1.31
C GLY A 432 6.55 -4.32 -0.11
N HIS A 433 6.58 -5.38 -0.92
CA HIS A 433 7.02 -5.30 -2.31
C HIS A 433 6.05 -4.43 -3.12
N VAL A 434 6.56 -3.34 -3.71
CA VAL A 434 5.83 -2.42 -4.58
C VAL A 434 5.29 -3.08 -5.85
N SER A 435 4.51 -2.35 -6.64
CA SER A 435 4.06 -2.84 -7.95
C SER A 435 5.25 -3.21 -8.81
N ALA A 436 5.09 -4.20 -9.68
CA ALA A 436 6.23 -4.78 -10.39
C ALA A 436 6.95 -3.73 -11.24
N LEU A 437 8.23 -3.45 -10.92
CA LEU A 437 9.07 -2.51 -11.67
C LEU A 437 9.17 -2.89 -13.16
N GLY A 438 9.27 -4.19 -13.45
CA GLY A 438 9.26 -4.70 -14.82
C GLY A 438 7.94 -4.46 -15.58
N GLY A 439 6.87 -4.14 -14.85
CA GLY A 439 5.54 -3.79 -15.37
C GLY A 439 5.36 -2.30 -15.68
N GLY A 440 6.36 -1.44 -15.42
CA GLY A 440 6.29 -0.01 -15.71
C GLY A 440 6.13 0.87 -14.47
N ALA A 441 5.75 0.30 -13.32
CA ALA A 441 5.58 1.07 -12.09
C ALA A 441 6.91 1.63 -11.55
N PRO A 442 7.09 2.96 -11.41
CA PRO A 442 8.23 3.51 -10.72
C PRO A 442 8.11 3.23 -9.21
N PRO A 443 9.24 3.02 -8.50
CA PRO A 443 9.21 2.69 -7.08
C PRO A 443 8.75 3.84 -6.18
N ASN A 444 8.74 5.09 -6.67
CA ASN A 444 8.18 6.26 -6.01
C ASN A 444 6.85 6.73 -6.64
N SER A 445 6.10 5.82 -7.28
CA SER A 445 4.80 6.11 -7.90
C SER A 445 3.93 7.00 -7.03
N TRP A 446 3.34 8.02 -7.64
CA TRP A 446 2.37 8.90 -6.99
C TRP A 446 1.12 8.13 -6.53
N GLY A 447 0.81 6.99 -7.16
CA GLY A 447 -0.24 6.08 -6.72
C GLY A 447 0.03 5.52 -5.31
N TYR A 448 1.28 5.34 -4.91
CA TYR A 448 1.58 4.92 -3.54
C TYR A 448 1.25 6.00 -2.52
N GLU A 449 1.48 7.27 -2.86
CA GLU A 449 1.20 8.41 -1.97
C GLU A 449 -0.30 8.64 -1.78
N GLU A 450 -1.12 8.28 -2.77
CA GLU A 450 -2.57 8.48 -2.71
C GLU A 450 -3.36 7.27 -2.22
N PHE A 451 -2.83 6.06 -2.37
CA PHE A 451 -3.56 4.83 -2.04
C PHE A 451 -2.82 3.99 -0.99
N THR A 452 -1.60 3.55 -1.30
CA THR A 452 -0.86 2.59 -0.46
C THR A 452 -0.51 3.18 0.92
N ILE A 453 0.15 4.33 0.94
CA ILE A 453 0.61 4.99 2.17
C ILE A 453 -0.60 5.43 3.01
N PRO A 454 -1.64 6.08 2.47
CA PRO A 454 -2.85 6.36 3.24
C PRO A 454 -3.48 5.10 3.84
N ALA A 455 -3.55 3.98 3.13
CA ALA A 455 -4.07 2.74 3.70
C ALA A 455 -3.22 2.20 4.86
N MET A 456 -1.89 2.40 4.82
CA MET A 456 -1.01 2.08 5.94
C MET A 456 -1.15 3.06 7.11
N VAL A 457 -1.33 4.35 6.83
CA VAL A 457 -1.49 5.39 7.86
C VAL A 457 -2.80 5.22 8.61
N GLY A 458 -3.88 4.95 7.89
CA GLY A 458 -5.20 4.86 8.48
C GLY A 458 -5.37 3.64 9.37
N ASN A 459 -4.63 2.58 9.06
CA ASN A 459 -4.45 1.44 9.95
C ASN A 459 -3.10 0.76 9.72
N PRO A 460 -2.11 0.95 10.62
CA PRO A 460 -0.77 0.37 10.47
C PRO A 460 -0.73 -1.14 10.73
N TRP A 461 -1.84 -1.74 11.18
CA TRP A 461 -1.97 -3.18 11.39
C TRP A 461 -3.14 -3.71 10.56
N SER A 462 -3.01 -4.93 10.03
CA SER A 462 -4.10 -5.70 9.45
C SER A 462 -4.47 -6.88 10.36
N VAL A 463 -5.64 -7.48 10.15
CA VAL A 463 -6.12 -8.73 10.70
C VAL A 463 -6.51 -9.65 9.55
N TYR A 464 -5.80 -10.76 9.41
CA TYR A 464 -6.17 -11.85 8.51
C TYR A 464 -6.39 -13.11 9.33
N GLU A 465 -7.58 -13.73 9.24
CA GLU A 465 -7.93 -14.92 10.01
C GLU A 465 -7.48 -14.82 11.49
N LYS A 466 -7.78 -13.69 12.15
CA LYS A 466 -7.45 -13.38 13.55
C LYS A 466 -5.99 -13.06 13.83
N LYS A 467 -5.11 -13.27 12.86
CA LYS A 467 -3.71 -12.89 12.99
C LYS A 467 -3.53 -11.41 12.70
N GLN A 468 -2.92 -10.69 13.64
CA GLN A 468 -2.47 -9.33 13.42
C GLN A 468 -1.19 -9.32 12.57
N VAL A 469 -1.11 -8.42 11.60
CA VAL A 469 0.03 -8.29 10.68
C VAL A 469 0.42 -6.82 10.62
N LEU A 470 1.66 -6.48 10.94
CA LEU A 470 2.14 -5.11 10.81
C LEU A 470 2.29 -4.74 9.33
N LYS A 471 1.78 -3.59 8.91
CA LYS A 471 2.03 -3.06 7.58
C LYS A 471 3.45 -2.49 7.51
N HIS A 472 4.26 -3.12 6.67
CA HIS A 472 5.61 -2.75 6.34
C HIS A 472 5.76 -2.60 4.82
N ALA A 473 6.37 -1.50 4.39
CA ALA A 473 6.68 -1.22 2.99
C ALA A 473 8.17 -1.40 2.70
N TRP A 474 8.52 -1.91 1.53
CA TRP A 474 9.91 -2.01 1.07
C TRP A 474 10.04 -1.35 -0.30
N PHE A 475 10.65 -0.17 -0.33
CA PHE A 475 10.75 0.66 -1.52
C PHE A 475 12.13 0.54 -2.17
N PRO A 476 12.24 0.15 -3.44
CA PRO A 476 13.46 0.30 -4.20
C PRO A 476 13.85 1.77 -4.30
N ILE A 477 15.09 2.13 -3.97
CA ILE A 477 15.54 3.52 -4.16
C ILE A 477 15.84 3.82 -5.65
N ARG A 478 16.08 2.75 -6.43
CA ARG A 478 16.35 2.74 -7.86
C ARG A 478 15.24 2.03 -8.64
N ASP A 479 15.21 2.20 -9.96
CA ASP A 479 14.28 1.51 -10.87
C ASP A 479 14.50 -0.02 -10.96
N LYS A 480 15.42 -0.58 -10.18
CA LYS A 480 15.64 -2.02 -10.01
C LYS A 480 16.03 -2.36 -8.58
N TRP A 481 15.52 -3.50 -8.09
CA TRP A 481 15.93 -4.11 -6.83
C TRP A 481 17.41 -4.50 -6.85
N HIS A 482 18.19 -4.00 -5.89
CA HIS A 482 19.58 -4.41 -5.63
C HIS A 482 20.56 -4.29 -6.81
N VAL A 483 20.24 -3.49 -7.84
CA VAL A 483 21.14 -3.22 -8.97
C VAL A 483 21.68 -1.80 -8.87
N SER A 484 22.91 -1.68 -8.39
CA SER A 484 23.51 -0.38 -8.06
C SER A 484 23.90 0.49 -9.26
N SER A 485 23.84 -0.06 -10.48
CA SER A 485 24.02 0.68 -11.73
C SER A 485 22.71 1.18 -12.35
N ALA A 486 21.57 0.87 -11.73
CA ALA A 486 20.25 1.24 -12.23
C ALA A 486 19.96 2.72 -11.93
N ASN A 487 18.90 3.30 -12.48
CA ASN A 487 18.65 4.73 -12.30
C ASN A 487 18.20 5.01 -10.87
N LEU A 488 18.75 6.06 -10.26
CA LEU A 488 18.24 6.58 -8.98
C LEU A 488 16.90 7.26 -9.23
N ILE A 489 15.86 6.84 -8.51
CA ILE A 489 14.49 7.33 -8.72
C ILE A 489 14.04 8.22 -7.57
N PHE A 490 14.24 7.77 -6.34
CA PHE A 490 13.88 8.57 -5.17
C PHE A 490 14.77 9.81 -5.05
N GLY A 491 14.15 10.93 -4.73
CA GLY A 491 14.83 12.12 -4.21
C GLY A 491 14.95 12.10 -2.69
N ILE A 492 15.32 13.26 -2.12
CA ILE A 492 15.38 13.45 -0.67
C ILE A 492 13.98 13.65 -0.07
N GLU A 493 13.15 14.48 -0.71
CA GLU A 493 11.88 14.93 -0.11
C GLU A 493 10.79 13.85 -0.16
N ASP A 494 10.67 13.10 -1.25
CA ASP A 494 9.80 11.93 -1.35
C ASP A 494 10.25 10.82 -0.39
N ALA A 495 11.54 10.47 -0.36
CA ALA A 495 12.04 9.45 0.56
C ALA A 495 11.87 9.86 2.04
N TYR A 496 12.10 11.13 2.39
CA TYR A 496 11.85 11.65 3.73
C TYR A 496 10.36 11.66 4.08
N ARG A 497 9.50 12.09 3.15
CA ARG A 497 8.04 12.11 3.33
C ARG A 497 7.50 10.70 3.57
N PHE A 498 7.86 9.72 2.74
CA PHE A 498 7.46 8.32 2.89
C PHE A 498 7.89 7.79 4.26
N SER A 499 9.14 8.06 4.66
CA SER A 499 9.67 7.67 5.96
C SER A 499 8.87 8.28 7.10
N LYS A 500 8.72 9.61 7.11
CA LYS A 500 8.10 10.35 8.22
C LYS A 500 6.64 9.96 8.41
N ILE A 501 5.88 9.89 7.32
CA ILE A 501 4.46 9.53 7.35
C ILE A 501 4.27 8.12 7.95
N LEU A 502 5.03 7.14 7.49
CA LEU A 502 4.89 5.75 7.97
C LEU A 502 5.41 5.57 9.40
N ILE A 503 6.51 6.23 9.78
CA ILE A 503 7.05 6.22 11.15
C ILE A 503 6.04 6.81 12.14
N ASP A 504 5.46 7.96 11.82
CA ASP A 504 4.48 8.64 12.68
C ASP A 504 3.25 7.77 12.89
N ALA A 505 2.77 7.14 11.82
CA ALA A 505 1.63 6.23 11.84
C ALA A 505 1.92 4.89 12.53
N LYS A 506 3.16 4.61 12.92
CA LYS A 506 3.58 3.32 13.50
C LYS A 506 3.50 2.13 12.53
N ALA A 507 3.60 2.40 11.23
CA ALA A 507 3.90 1.39 10.22
C ALA A 507 5.43 1.16 10.11
N GLY A 508 5.85 0.15 9.34
CA GLY A 508 7.27 -0.10 9.02
C GLY A 508 7.63 0.36 7.62
N VAL A 509 8.88 0.78 7.40
CA VAL A 509 9.40 1.11 6.07
C VAL A 509 10.87 0.72 5.92
N THR A 510 11.22 0.09 4.81
CA THR A 510 12.61 -0.18 4.41
C THR A 510 12.88 0.41 3.04
N PHE A 511 14.08 0.97 2.82
CA PHE A 511 14.59 1.24 1.48
C PHE A 511 15.49 0.11 1.01
N ALA A 512 15.29 -0.34 -0.23
CA ALA A 512 16.16 -1.28 -0.92
C ALA A 512 17.36 -0.53 -1.53
N ASN A 513 18.13 0.14 -0.67
CA ASN A 513 19.40 0.71 -1.08
C ASN A 513 20.37 -0.41 -1.49
N THR A 514 21.36 -0.03 -2.28
CA THR A 514 22.26 -0.93 -2.99
C THR A 514 23.69 -0.72 -2.53
N ILE A 515 24.50 -1.77 -2.67
CA ILE A 515 25.94 -1.71 -2.47
C ILE A 515 26.66 -1.51 -3.80
N SER A 516 27.79 -0.79 -3.78
CA SER A 516 28.62 -0.61 -4.96
C SER A 516 29.34 -1.92 -5.30
N ASN A 517 29.19 -2.37 -6.56
CA ASN A 517 29.83 -3.61 -7.04
C ASN A 517 31.17 -3.35 -7.74
N ASN A 518 31.61 -2.09 -7.88
CA ASN A 518 32.81 -1.74 -8.64
C ASN A 518 33.59 -0.64 -7.92
N ASN A 519 34.92 -0.79 -7.89
CA ASN A 519 35.88 0.23 -7.43
C ASN A 519 36.10 1.37 -8.45
N ASN A 520 35.22 1.51 -9.44
CA ASN A 520 35.38 2.55 -10.48
C ASN A 520 34.85 3.88 -9.96
N ASN A 521 35.73 4.89 -9.98
CA ASN A 521 35.46 6.30 -9.66
C ASN A 521 35.47 6.70 -8.17
N GLY A 522 36.13 5.94 -7.30
CA GLY A 522 36.38 6.35 -5.90
C GLY A 522 35.28 5.99 -4.91
N VAL A 523 34.38 5.05 -5.27
CA VAL A 523 33.48 4.36 -4.34
C VAL A 523 34.09 3.01 -4.03
N ASP A 524 34.29 2.71 -2.75
CA ASP A 524 34.82 1.41 -2.31
C ASP A 524 33.72 0.35 -2.47
N ALA A 525 34.02 -0.73 -3.20
CA ALA A 525 33.07 -1.83 -3.38
C ALA A 525 32.66 -2.41 -2.02
N GLY A 526 31.37 -2.73 -1.84
CA GLY A 526 30.80 -3.17 -0.56
C GLY A 526 30.24 -2.08 0.34
N HIS A 527 30.35 -0.82 -0.07
CA HIS A 527 29.69 0.31 0.58
C HIS A 527 28.34 0.62 -0.06
N ILE A 528 27.45 1.30 0.68
CA ILE A 528 26.22 1.85 0.11
C ILE A 528 26.60 2.86 -0.98
N LYS A 529 25.86 2.88 -2.09
CA LYS A 529 26.11 3.87 -3.16
C LYS A 529 26.04 5.31 -2.63
N ASP A 530 27.04 6.12 -2.96
CA ASP A 530 27.17 7.51 -2.47
C ASP A 530 25.92 8.37 -2.65
N ASP A 531 25.29 8.31 -3.83
CA ASP A 531 24.08 9.06 -4.15
C ASP A 531 22.87 8.62 -3.29
N GLU A 532 22.78 7.34 -2.98
CA GLU A 532 21.78 6.79 -2.05
C GLU A 532 22.11 7.14 -0.59
N MET A 533 23.38 7.08 -0.19
CA MET A 533 23.85 7.46 1.14
C MET A 533 23.55 8.95 1.44
N VAL A 534 23.61 9.83 0.44
CA VAL A 534 23.18 11.23 0.58
C VAL A 534 21.69 11.33 1.00
N ILE A 535 20.82 10.53 0.39
CA ILE A 535 19.39 10.48 0.74
C ILE A 535 19.22 9.92 2.15
N MET A 536 19.81 8.76 2.42
CA MET A 536 19.72 8.06 3.71
C MET A 536 20.21 8.92 4.88
N LYS A 537 21.35 9.61 4.73
CA LYS A 537 21.88 10.53 5.74
C LYS A 537 20.95 11.72 5.98
N THR A 538 20.37 12.26 4.90
CA THR A 538 19.43 13.38 5.06
C THR A 538 18.18 12.97 5.82
N ILE A 539 17.64 11.76 5.56
CA ILE A 539 16.53 11.20 6.33
C ILE A 539 16.94 11.03 7.79
N ASN A 540 18.09 10.38 8.03
CA ASN A 540 18.64 10.15 9.36
C ASN A 540 18.77 11.45 10.17
N ASP A 541 19.41 12.48 9.60
CA ASP A 541 19.69 13.75 10.26
C ASP A 541 18.39 14.50 10.59
N ARG A 542 17.40 14.46 9.69
CA ARG A 542 16.08 15.05 9.95
C ARG A 542 15.34 14.31 11.06
N LEU A 543 15.36 12.97 11.07
CA LEU A 543 14.70 12.16 12.11
C LEU A 543 15.37 12.30 13.50
N LEU A 544 16.66 12.64 13.56
CA LEU A 544 17.37 12.92 14.83
C LEU A 544 17.24 14.38 15.28
N SER A 545 16.75 15.27 14.42
CA SER A 545 16.57 16.68 14.75
C SER A 545 15.46 16.87 15.78
N ASN A 546 15.55 17.95 16.56
CA ASN A 546 14.53 18.32 17.53
C ASN A 546 14.16 19.82 17.42
N PRO A 547 12.95 20.17 16.94
CA PRO A 547 11.89 19.24 16.51
C PRO A 547 12.29 18.50 15.23
N VAL A 548 11.71 17.32 15.02
CA VAL A 548 11.80 16.60 13.74
C VAL A 548 11.11 17.47 12.68
N PRO A 549 11.80 17.88 11.59
CA PRO A 549 11.21 18.77 10.59
C PRO A 549 9.98 18.16 9.91
N ASP A 550 9.04 19.00 9.51
CA ASP A 550 7.96 18.57 8.62
C ASP A 550 8.50 18.23 7.23
N TYR A 551 7.76 17.41 6.49
CA TYR A 551 8.04 17.07 5.09
C TYR A 551 7.32 18.03 4.13
N GLU A 552 7.83 18.15 2.90
CA GLU A 552 7.11 18.84 1.83
C GLU A 552 5.81 18.09 1.51
N PRO A 553 4.62 18.72 1.61
CA PRO A 553 3.36 18.05 1.33
C PRO A 553 3.31 17.48 -0.08
N TYR A 554 2.73 16.29 -0.21
CA TYR A 554 2.49 15.68 -1.52
C TYR A 554 1.59 16.57 -2.38
N VAL A 555 1.94 16.63 -3.68
CA VAL A 555 1.13 17.21 -4.73
C VAL A 555 1.21 16.26 -5.91
N ARG A 556 0.07 15.82 -6.45
CA ARG A 556 0.04 14.96 -7.62
C ARG A 556 0.81 15.62 -8.78
N PRO A 557 1.73 14.91 -9.46
CA PRO A 557 2.46 15.44 -10.60
C PRO A 557 1.52 15.96 -11.70
N GLU A 558 1.92 17.05 -12.37
CA GLU A 558 1.17 17.54 -13.52
C GLU A 558 1.18 16.47 -14.63
N GLY A 559 0.00 16.16 -15.16
CA GLY A 559 -0.15 15.13 -16.19
C GLY A 559 -0.24 13.70 -15.66
N ALA A 560 -0.24 13.49 -14.34
CA ALA A 560 -0.46 12.17 -13.75
C ALA A 560 -1.97 11.89 -13.53
N TYR A 561 -2.42 10.71 -13.94
CA TYR A 561 -3.83 10.30 -13.86
C TYR A 561 -4.02 8.79 -13.81
N LEU A 562 -5.15 8.36 -13.24
CA LEU A 562 -5.60 6.98 -13.31
C LEU A 562 -6.27 6.67 -14.66
N VAL A 563 -6.28 5.40 -15.03
CA VAL A 563 -7.08 4.90 -16.17
C VAL A 563 -8.55 5.27 -15.95
N GLY A 564 -9.15 5.95 -16.93
CA GLY A 564 -10.56 6.38 -16.89
C GLY A 564 -10.84 7.66 -16.07
N GLU A 565 -9.84 8.24 -15.40
CA GLU A 565 -10.01 9.52 -14.68
C GLU A 565 -10.28 10.68 -15.65
N ILE A 566 -9.57 10.70 -16.78
CA ILE A 566 -9.77 11.69 -17.84
C ILE A 566 -11.20 11.59 -18.40
N ASP A 567 -11.70 10.39 -18.68
CA ASP A 567 -13.04 10.19 -19.24
C ASP A 567 -14.17 10.66 -18.30
N LYS A 568 -13.99 10.54 -16.97
CA LYS A 568 -14.95 11.06 -15.97
C LYS A 568 -14.94 12.60 -15.89
N THR A 569 -13.78 13.25 -16.04
CA THR A 569 -13.73 14.72 -16.17
C THR A 569 -14.37 15.23 -17.46
N LEU A 570 -14.36 14.42 -18.52
CA LEU A 570 -14.97 14.75 -19.82
C LEU A 570 -16.48 14.52 -19.84
N SER A 571 -16.97 13.48 -19.17
CA SER A 571 -18.40 13.14 -19.09
C SER A 571 -19.23 14.13 -18.26
N SER A 572 -18.59 14.98 -17.45
CA SER A 572 -19.24 16.02 -16.64
C SER A 572 -19.24 17.41 -17.29
N THR A 573 -18.67 17.55 -18.50
CA THR A 573 -18.60 18.83 -19.23
C THR A 573 -19.13 18.74 -20.64
N ASP A 574 -20.40 18.41 -20.79
CA ASP A 574 -21.15 18.95 -21.91
C ASP A 574 -21.21 20.48 -21.75
N ASP A 575 -20.53 21.19 -22.64
CA ASP A 575 -20.67 22.62 -22.98
C ASP A 575 -19.91 23.73 -22.22
N TYR A 576 -19.01 23.46 -21.26
CA TYR A 576 -18.35 24.56 -20.51
C TYR A 576 -16.86 24.81 -20.87
N ILE A 577 -16.57 25.89 -21.61
CA ILE A 577 -15.21 26.46 -21.68
C ILE A 577 -15.00 27.36 -20.45
N ASN A 578 -14.34 26.85 -19.42
CA ASN A 578 -13.98 27.67 -18.25
C ASN A 578 -12.78 28.58 -18.58
N SER A 579 -13.03 29.88 -18.73
CA SER A 579 -11.98 30.87 -19.00
C SER A 579 -11.01 31.13 -17.82
N LYS A 580 -11.19 30.46 -16.67
CA LYS A 580 -10.40 30.66 -15.45
C LYS A 580 -9.68 29.42 -14.89
N SER A 581 -9.82 28.24 -15.49
CA SER A 581 -9.00 27.07 -15.09
C SER A 581 -7.85 26.86 -16.07
N ASN A 582 -6.62 26.78 -15.55
CA ASN A 582 -5.43 26.35 -16.29
C ASN A 582 -5.38 24.81 -16.40
N LEU A 583 -6.50 24.15 -16.72
CA LEU A 583 -6.55 22.69 -16.91
C LEU A 583 -6.43 22.33 -18.42
N PRO A 584 -5.87 21.15 -18.76
CA PRO A 584 -5.33 20.82 -20.09
C PRO A 584 -6.42 20.39 -21.09
N GLN A 585 -7.42 21.23 -21.32
CA GLN A 585 -8.50 20.87 -22.25
C GLN A 585 -8.10 20.96 -23.74
N ILE A 586 -6.98 21.64 -24.05
CA ILE A 586 -6.54 21.90 -25.43
C ILE A 586 -5.02 22.02 -25.52
N ASN A 587 -4.38 21.16 -26.32
CA ASN A 587 -2.95 21.20 -26.60
C ASN A 587 -2.67 21.60 -28.06
N LEU A 588 -1.61 22.39 -28.27
CA LEU A 588 -1.19 22.91 -29.57
C LEU A 588 0.29 22.55 -29.78
N TYR A 589 0.58 21.64 -30.71
CA TYR A 589 1.94 21.20 -30.97
C TYR A 589 2.19 20.89 -32.45
N PRO A 590 3.42 21.05 -32.95
CA PRO A 590 4.55 21.67 -32.25
C PRO A 590 4.39 23.19 -32.12
N ASN A 591 4.97 23.78 -31.08
CA ASN A 591 5.07 25.24 -30.92
C ASN A 591 6.46 25.58 -30.35
N PRO A 592 7.43 26.08 -31.15
CA PRO A 592 7.25 26.67 -32.49
C PRO A 592 6.82 25.69 -33.60
N VAL A 593 6.04 26.19 -34.55
CA VAL A 593 5.51 25.45 -35.70
C VAL A 593 6.26 25.84 -36.98
N VAL A 594 6.53 24.85 -37.86
CA VAL A 594 7.12 25.10 -39.19
C VAL A 594 6.02 25.25 -40.23
N ASP A 595 5.29 24.17 -40.52
CA ASP A 595 4.25 24.14 -41.56
C ASP A 595 2.88 23.67 -41.06
N ALA A 596 2.81 22.75 -40.11
CA ALA A 596 1.55 22.18 -39.64
C ALA A 596 1.46 22.20 -38.11
N LEU A 597 0.33 22.70 -37.60
CA LEU A 597 0.02 22.73 -36.17
C LEU A 597 -1.07 21.70 -35.89
N THR A 598 -0.77 20.74 -35.02
CA THR A 598 -1.76 19.82 -34.46
C THR A 598 -2.42 20.48 -33.26
N ILE A 599 -3.74 20.45 -33.24
CA ILE A 599 -4.54 20.89 -32.11
C ILE A 599 -5.33 19.68 -31.63
N THR A 600 -5.10 19.28 -30.39
CA THR A 600 -5.89 18.25 -29.72
C THR A 600 -6.79 18.91 -28.68
N LYS A 601 -8.01 18.40 -28.56
CA LYS A 601 -8.97 18.80 -27.52
C LYS A 601 -9.43 17.55 -26.80
N THR A 602 -9.71 17.69 -25.51
CA THR A 602 -10.22 16.58 -24.72
C THR A 602 -11.76 16.57 -24.67
N ALA A 603 -12.43 17.70 -24.98
CA ALA A 603 -13.90 17.81 -25.03
C ALA A 603 -14.44 18.30 -26.39
N THR A 604 -15.65 17.91 -26.77
CA THR A 604 -16.25 18.14 -28.10
C THR A 604 -16.77 19.57 -28.34
N GLY A 605 -16.88 20.42 -27.32
CA GLY A 605 -17.57 21.72 -27.39
C GLY A 605 -16.99 22.79 -28.34
N ILE A 606 -15.77 22.63 -28.89
CA ILE A 606 -15.18 23.61 -29.83
C ILE A 606 -15.65 23.35 -31.25
N SER A 607 -16.21 24.38 -31.88
CA SER A 607 -16.75 24.32 -33.25
C SER A 607 -15.95 25.15 -34.26
N ASN A 608 -15.17 26.15 -33.80
CA ASN A 608 -14.44 27.03 -34.72
C ASN A 608 -13.01 27.38 -34.24
N ILE A 609 -12.08 27.41 -35.20
CA ILE A 609 -10.68 27.75 -35.03
C ILE A 609 -10.35 28.95 -35.89
N ILE A 610 -9.84 30.02 -35.29
CA ILE A 610 -9.45 31.24 -35.98
C ILE A 610 -7.99 31.55 -35.63
N VAL A 611 -7.14 31.73 -36.63
CA VAL A 611 -5.78 32.25 -36.43
C VAL A 611 -5.77 33.74 -36.75
N VAL A 612 -5.23 34.55 -35.84
CA VAL A 612 -5.09 36.01 -36.00
C VAL A 612 -3.63 36.44 -35.87
N SER A 613 -3.25 37.47 -36.61
CA SER A 613 -1.94 38.13 -36.46
C SER A 613 -1.86 38.96 -35.16
N VAL A 614 -0.66 39.42 -34.81
CA VAL A 614 -0.46 40.38 -33.70
C VAL A 614 -1.21 41.70 -33.86
N THR A 615 -1.63 42.06 -35.07
CA THR A 615 -2.46 43.25 -35.33
C THR A 615 -3.96 42.97 -35.22
N GLY A 616 -4.35 41.75 -34.85
CA GLY A 616 -5.74 41.31 -34.75
C GLY A 616 -6.40 40.95 -36.09
N THR A 617 -5.62 40.88 -37.17
CA THR A 617 -6.14 40.51 -38.50
C THR A 617 -6.33 39.00 -38.58
N LYS A 618 -7.53 38.54 -38.93
CA LYS A 618 -7.80 37.12 -39.22
C LYS A 618 -6.99 36.68 -40.43
N VAL A 619 -6.18 35.64 -40.26
CA VAL A 619 -5.33 35.07 -41.31
C VAL A 619 -5.74 33.66 -41.72
N LEU A 620 -6.42 32.92 -40.85
CA LEU A 620 -6.96 31.58 -41.14
C LEU A 620 -8.24 31.34 -40.33
N GLU A 621 -9.16 30.58 -40.90
CA GLU A 621 -10.36 30.07 -40.21
C GLU A 621 -10.63 28.64 -40.66
N LYS A 622 -10.96 27.77 -39.69
CA LYS A 622 -11.30 26.37 -39.93
C LYS A 622 -12.40 25.96 -38.97
N LEU A 623 -13.47 25.38 -39.51
CA LEU A 623 -14.47 24.70 -38.70
C LEU A 623 -13.89 23.40 -38.16
N TRP A 624 -14.14 23.13 -36.88
CA TRP A 624 -13.72 21.87 -36.28
C TRP A 624 -14.72 20.78 -36.71
N ASP A 625 -14.21 19.66 -37.21
CA ASP A 625 -15.06 18.56 -37.66
C ASP A 625 -15.82 17.95 -36.48
N ASP A 626 -17.12 17.74 -36.65
CA ASP A 626 -18.01 17.26 -35.58
C ASP A 626 -17.53 15.89 -35.05
N GLY A 627 -17.44 15.76 -33.72
CA GLY A 627 -16.94 14.56 -33.04
C GLY A 627 -15.42 14.30 -33.10
N ALA A 628 -14.62 15.06 -33.84
CA ALA A 628 -13.17 14.84 -33.91
C ALA A 628 -12.44 15.45 -32.70
N LEU A 629 -11.57 14.69 -32.02
CA LEU A 629 -10.74 15.18 -30.90
C LEU A 629 -9.42 15.80 -31.35
N ILE A 630 -9.01 15.55 -32.60
CA ILE A 630 -7.74 16.01 -33.16
C ILE A 630 -8.02 16.70 -34.48
N THR A 631 -7.36 17.83 -34.72
CA THR A 631 -7.35 18.47 -36.03
C THR A 631 -5.99 19.08 -36.33
N GLN A 632 -5.67 19.20 -37.61
CA GLN A 632 -4.44 19.82 -38.07
C GLN A 632 -4.74 21.10 -38.85
N LEU A 633 -3.97 22.15 -38.56
CA LEU A 633 -3.95 23.40 -39.32
C LEU A 633 -2.71 23.45 -40.19
N ASP A 634 -2.90 23.64 -41.49
CA ASP A 634 -1.83 23.99 -42.42
C ASP A 634 -1.53 25.50 -42.32
N LEU A 635 -0.32 25.81 -41.85
CA LEU A 635 0.23 27.15 -41.68
C LEU A 635 1.38 27.44 -42.66
N SER A 636 1.62 26.55 -43.64
CA SER A 636 2.69 26.65 -44.65
C SER A 636 2.62 27.89 -45.55
N THR A 637 1.51 28.61 -45.54
CA THR A 637 1.33 29.87 -46.29
C THR A 637 1.57 31.13 -45.46
N LEU A 638 1.64 31.02 -44.12
CA LEU A 638 1.88 32.14 -43.21
C LEU A 638 3.39 32.46 -43.09
N LYS A 639 3.76 33.71 -42.83
CA LYS A 639 5.17 34.09 -42.66
C LYS A 639 5.65 33.73 -41.25
N SER A 640 6.97 33.57 -41.06
CA SER A 640 7.55 33.42 -39.72
C SER A 640 7.17 34.60 -38.83
N GLY A 641 6.77 34.33 -37.58
CA GLY A 641 6.26 35.35 -36.67
C GLY A 641 5.33 34.80 -35.58
N MET A 642 4.85 35.70 -34.72
CA MET A 642 3.91 35.38 -33.65
C MET A 642 2.47 35.50 -34.13
N TYR A 643 1.63 34.54 -33.75
CA TYR A 643 0.20 34.50 -34.05
C TYR A 643 -0.59 34.04 -32.82
N PHE A 644 -1.90 34.26 -32.85
CA PHE A 644 -2.82 33.76 -31.83
C PHE A 644 -3.88 32.87 -32.46
N VAL A 645 -4.07 31.69 -31.88
CA VAL A 645 -5.14 30.75 -32.21
C VAL A 645 -6.29 31.00 -31.23
N LYS A 646 -7.43 31.42 -31.75
CA LYS A 646 -8.68 31.61 -31.03
C LYS A 646 -9.61 30.44 -31.33
N LEU A 647 -10.05 29.75 -30.30
CA LEU A 647 -10.95 28.60 -30.35
C LEU A 647 -12.28 29.02 -29.76
N THR A 648 -13.39 28.73 -30.46
CA THR A 648 -14.74 29.19 -30.06
C THR A 648 -15.73 28.02 -30.06
N ASN A 649 -16.63 27.99 -29.07
CA ASN A 649 -17.73 27.00 -29.00
C ASN A 649 -19.03 27.52 -29.62
N SER A 650 -20.04 26.64 -29.67
CA SER A 650 -21.43 26.93 -30.05
C SER A 650 -22.04 28.10 -29.25
N ASN A 651 -21.62 28.28 -28.00
CA ASN A 651 -22.08 29.33 -27.09
C ASN A 651 -21.28 30.65 -27.20
N ASN A 652 -20.46 30.83 -28.24
CA ASN A 652 -19.60 32.01 -28.50
C ASN A 652 -18.55 32.32 -27.39
N GLN A 653 -18.30 31.38 -26.49
CA GLN A 653 -17.18 31.47 -25.55
C GLN A 653 -15.88 31.16 -26.30
N SER A 654 -14.80 31.85 -25.95
CA SER A 654 -13.53 31.69 -26.66
C SER A 654 -12.31 31.58 -25.78
N LEU A 655 -11.41 30.68 -26.16
CA LEU A 655 -10.05 30.56 -25.64
C LEU A 655 -9.05 31.09 -26.66
N THR A 656 -7.97 31.73 -26.21
CA THR A 656 -6.88 32.18 -27.09
C THR A 656 -5.54 31.60 -26.63
N ARG A 657 -4.74 31.10 -27.57
CA ARG A 657 -3.40 30.53 -27.35
C ARG A 657 -2.41 31.17 -28.31
N LYS A 658 -1.19 31.42 -27.83
CA LYS A 658 -0.10 31.98 -28.64
C LYS A 658 0.65 30.85 -29.35
N ILE A 659 0.96 31.05 -30.62
CA ILE A 659 1.86 30.19 -31.40
C ILE A 659 2.97 31.02 -32.05
N ILE A 660 4.10 30.37 -32.33
CA ILE A 660 5.25 30.98 -33.02
C ILE A 660 5.53 30.15 -34.27
N ILE A 661 5.52 30.79 -35.45
CA ILE A 661 5.88 30.15 -36.72
C ILE A 661 7.35 30.42 -37.02
N THR A 662 8.15 29.38 -37.26
CA THR A 662 9.58 29.44 -37.58
C THR A 662 9.89 28.66 -38.86
N LYS A 663 9.97 29.36 -39.98
CA LYS A 663 10.46 28.84 -41.28
C LYS A 663 11.90 29.22 -41.55
#